data_AF-A0A960K7V8-F1
#
_entry.id   AF-A0A960K7V8-F1
#
_cell.length_a   1.000
_cell.length_b   1.000
_cell.length_c   1.000
_cell.angle_alpha   90.00
_cell.angle_beta   90.00
_cell.angle_gamma   90.00
#
_symmetry.space_group_name_H-M   'P 1'
#
loop_
_entity.id
_entity.type
_entity.pdbx_description
1 polymer ?
#
loop_
_entity_poly.entity_id
_entity_poly.type
_entity_poly.pdbx_seq_one_letter_code
_entity_poly.pdbx_strand_id
1 'polypeptide(L)'
;MYRAFETDEPTSPMTRPMVARSLTTTALMALLLAAASGAAGREAAPPPTFLQGPATAPARTAESELQGRGLFLAEGLLEPLSLATADFDRDGIPDLVVGYGGGEGYLALFLGSPEALRGGGAGGAAPAPPFLGPVAVIATSETRFLAAGDFDRDGLPDLVAAGSQARLTLFPGDGEGSFGPPRERLLPGTVTALAAGEIHRRDGLPDLAVALEAPEGSRLLIFQSVAGSWAAAPEALPLPTRADSLAFGSFLGGSGGDLLVAAGGELLGVIGRDARDSEEEDTLRLVTLDTPAPVQRLAAGSSRRGEVHWSAPGGDAHRSISSRPNQAIEIAEPSLGSPLTWALGQPDARAVLPMRLDSDARPDAVVLFDAMEAPLALYSRRGPGFVVDSAGDEGDALPGDTICATGTGTCTFRAALDESNALAGMQTITFSISGSPLLLPGSLLAATDPVEIDGTTQSGGAVFVEDTVFVGLGCQISLGGGLSLVRGLALTDACLIVEGGGGNVIEGNFFGTDPTLTTVGTGSLSIRSDSNLVGGTAPGSRNFFVNGGLDIGGGVGGPTAFDNRVLGNSFGVDIAGTGTVGGSAPITVGSGTFGASGNEIGGSAPLEGNLLGGCIDPLICAAVTIVGTGTTDTLIQGNRIGTDAAGAVRLPGTQGTGILVDGASGTLIGGTAPMAPNVLAGNDTGFAGQHGILLVDIETTGNHIEGNFIGTNLGGTAALGGYEDGVRILRAGGNTVGGSATGAGNVIGGNSGDGIHVEDISSAPASGNTVLGNRIGTTASGSAPLPNGDDGIYNESAKDTVVGAPGAGNVIGANTGDGIEVLGASCKGLVIQGNQVGTDPSAVLDLGNGGFGLRLVEGEENLIGGSASGAGNTFAFNGEDGVGIATAGPFADENRISRNSFFSNADLGIDLDFNGPSPNDPDDPDSFANQGQNFPVVTAAVGPIPSVTGTLDSLPSTEFTLEFFASGACDASGHGEAERYLGSLTVTTDGAGDAAFSAGISGSLAEGELVTATATDPAGNTSELSACTAVNIDPEIFSDGFESGDTSAWSGELP
;
A
#
# COMPACT_ATOMS: atom_id res chain seq x y z
N MET A 1 24.66 29.62 -4.45
CA MET A 1 24.96 31.04 -4.10
C MET A 1 24.63 31.96 -5.28
N TYR A 2 23.50 32.68 -5.29
CA TYR A 2 23.27 33.91 -6.09
C TYR A 2 22.10 34.72 -5.50
N ARG A 3 21.90 35.99 -5.88
CA ARG A 3 21.04 36.96 -5.14
C ARG A 3 19.84 37.53 -5.94
N ALA A 4 18.70 37.56 -5.24
CA ALA A 4 17.73 38.67 -5.09
C ALA A 4 17.11 39.39 -6.31
N PHE A 5 15.79 39.63 -6.21
CA PHE A 5 15.20 40.96 -6.46
C PHE A 5 13.87 41.13 -5.70
N GLU A 6 13.79 42.12 -4.82
CA GLU A 6 12.53 42.70 -4.29
C GLU A 6 12.18 43.97 -5.07
N THR A 7 10.90 44.38 -5.07
CA THR A 7 10.46 45.73 -4.63
C THR A 7 8.93 45.92 -4.73
N ASP A 8 8.34 46.55 -3.70
CA ASP A 8 6.91 46.91 -3.61
C ASP A 8 6.54 48.21 -4.34
N GLU A 9 5.25 48.39 -4.66
CA GLU A 9 4.35 49.33 -3.92
C GLU A 9 2.91 49.35 -4.54
N PRO A 10 1.86 49.76 -3.80
CA PRO A 10 0.45 49.56 -4.18
C PRO A 10 -0.29 50.86 -4.56
N THR A 11 -1.61 50.80 -4.84
CA THR A 11 -2.65 51.56 -4.09
C THR A 11 -4.10 51.53 -4.64
N SER A 12 -5.06 51.50 -3.70
CA SER A 12 -6.36 52.22 -3.68
C SER A 12 -7.65 51.67 -4.37
N PRO A 13 -8.85 52.00 -3.84
CA PRO A 13 -10.00 51.06 -3.86
C PRO A 13 -11.42 51.66 -4.09
N MET A 14 -12.44 50.81 -3.89
CA MET A 14 -13.87 51.06 -3.61
C MET A 14 -14.86 51.40 -4.75
N THR A 15 -15.95 50.63 -4.81
CA THR A 15 -17.33 51.20 -4.73
C THR A 15 -18.36 50.17 -4.20
N ARG A 16 -19.38 50.66 -3.48
CA ARG A 16 -20.61 49.96 -3.02
C ARG A 16 -21.82 50.51 -3.89
N PRO A 17 -23.13 50.16 -3.76
CA PRO A 17 -23.84 49.55 -2.59
C PRO A 17 -25.15 48.70 -2.83
N MET A 18 -25.79 48.33 -1.69
CA MET A 18 -27.27 48.30 -1.41
C MET A 18 -28.24 47.24 -2.01
N VAL A 19 -28.50 46.22 -1.18
CA VAL A 19 -29.81 45.76 -0.64
C VAL A 19 -31.10 46.55 -1.01
N ALA A 20 -32.16 45.87 -1.52
CA ALA A 20 -33.52 45.78 -0.90
C ALA A 20 -34.71 45.37 -1.84
N ARG A 21 -35.52 44.38 -1.40
CA ARG A 21 -37.02 44.26 -1.33
C ARG A 21 -37.94 45.10 -2.28
N SER A 22 -39.13 44.65 -2.74
CA SER A 22 -39.90 43.38 -2.55
C SER A 22 -41.24 43.34 -3.33
N LEU A 23 -41.77 42.12 -3.62
CA LEU A 23 -43.22 41.78 -3.81
C LEU A 23 -43.94 42.44 -5.03
N THR A 24 -45.17 42.08 -5.47
CA THR A 24 -46.34 41.38 -4.87
C THR A 24 -47.19 40.56 -5.87
N THR A 25 -47.72 39.38 -5.43
CA THR A 25 -49.07 38.80 -5.74
C THR A 25 -49.45 38.44 -7.20
N THR A 26 -50.35 37.48 -7.52
CA THR A 26 -51.38 36.65 -6.80
C THR A 26 -51.66 35.39 -7.67
N ALA A 27 -52.39 34.31 -7.35
CA ALA A 27 -53.28 33.85 -6.25
C ALA A 27 -53.21 32.27 -6.22
N LEU A 28 -54.16 31.40 -5.82
CA LEU A 28 -55.56 31.49 -5.33
C LEU A 28 -55.99 30.21 -4.56
N MET A 29 -56.49 30.37 -3.32
CA MET A 29 -57.33 29.43 -2.52
C MET A 29 -56.86 27.97 -2.22
N ALA A 30 -57.23 27.49 -1.04
CA ALA A 30 -57.11 26.10 -0.60
C ALA A 30 -58.42 25.61 0.05
N LEU A 31 -58.67 24.30 0.03
CA LEU A 31 -59.61 23.63 0.94
C LEU A 31 -59.27 22.12 1.11
N LEU A 32 -59.77 21.55 2.21
CA LEU A 32 -59.55 20.21 2.79
C LEU A 32 -59.92 19.05 1.80
N LEU A 33 -59.50 17.78 1.95
CA LEU A 33 -59.21 16.96 3.15
C LEU A 33 -58.46 15.62 2.82
N ALA A 34 -57.76 15.04 3.82
CA ALA A 34 -57.47 13.59 4.07
C ALA A 34 -56.37 12.77 3.32
N ALA A 35 -55.38 12.30 4.10
CA ALA A 35 -54.72 10.96 4.16
C ALA A 35 -53.95 10.36 2.93
N ALA A 36 -52.83 9.61 3.07
CA ALA A 36 -51.90 9.33 4.20
C ALA A 36 -50.59 8.59 3.71
N SER A 37 -49.54 8.53 4.57
CA SER A 37 -48.26 7.70 4.47
C SER A 37 -47.34 7.96 3.25
N GLY A 38 -46.03 7.61 3.21
CA GLY A 38 -45.05 6.96 4.13
C GLY A 38 -43.72 6.72 3.35
N ALA A 39 -42.53 6.33 3.87
CA ALA A 39 -42.01 6.21 5.25
C ALA A 39 -40.80 7.16 5.48
N ALA A 40 -39.48 6.90 5.34
CA ALA A 40 -38.59 5.72 5.42
C ALA A 40 -37.37 6.11 6.32
N GLY A 41 -36.03 5.92 6.16
CA GLY A 41 -35.03 5.52 5.13
C GLY A 41 -33.62 6.18 5.33
N ARG A 42 -32.58 5.39 5.53
CA ARG A 42 -31.27 5.76 6.14
C ARG A 42 -30.18 5.34 5.03
N GLU A 43 -28.86 5.04 5.25
CA GLU A 43 -27.70 4.57 4.34
C GLU A 43 -26.42 3.73 4.99
N ALA A 44 -25.87 2.44 4.80
CA ALA A 44 -24.96 1.61 5.77
C ALA A 44 -23.56 0.89 5.36
N ALA A 45 -22.47 0.54 6.20
CA ALA A 45 -20.92 0.20 6.06
C ALA A 45 -20.11 -0.32 7.33
N PRO A 46 -18.76 -0.76 7.36
CA PRO A 46 -17.67 -1.20 6.37
C PRO A 46 -16.71 -2.46 6.65
N PRO A 47 -15.94 -3.04 5.66
CA PRO A 47 -14.35 -4.63 5.62
C PRO A 47 -13.22 -5.05 6.66
N PRO A 48 -12.00 -5.74 6.42
CA PRO A 48 -10.95 -5.78 5.28
C PRO A 48 -10.43 -7.06 4.45
N THR A 49 -9.26 -7.75 4.72
CA THR A 49 -8.23 -8.27 3.70
C THR A 49 -7.70 -9.79 3.71
N PHE A 50 -6.37 -10.18 3.72
CA PHE A 50 -5.86 -11.54 3.24
C PHE A 50 -4.45 -12.21 3.66
N LEU A 51 -4.40 -13.50 4.18
CA LEU A 51 -3.32 -14.54 4.55
C LEU A 51 -3.07 -15.86 3.70
N GLN A 52 -2.44 -16.98 4.23
CA GLN A 52 -2.24 -18.41 3.65
C GLN A 52 -1.35 -19.49 4.45
N GLY A 53 -1.39 -20.84 4.13
CA GLY A 53 -0.44 -22.00 4.41
C GLY A 53 -0.33 -22.73 5.80
N PRO A 54 0.18 -24.02 6.02
CA PRO A 54 0.69 -25.11 5.15
C PRO A 54 0.15 -26.58 5.45
N ALA A 55 0.66 -27.63 4.76
CA ALA A 55 0.10 -29.02 4.80
C ALA A 55 0.83 -30.09 5.67
N THR A 56 0.08 -30.90 6.46
CA THR A 56 0.15 -32.40 6.52
C THR A 56 -0.85 -33.05 7.51
N ALA A 57 -1.95 -33.61 7.00
CA ALA A 57 -2.88 -34.49 7.73
C ALA A 57 -3.49 -35.55 6.78
N PRO A 58 -4.08 -36.67 7.24
CA PRO A 58 -4.28 -37.85 6.39
C PRO A 58 -5.45 -37.74 5.39
N ALA A 59 -5.15 -37.28 4.18
CA ALA A 59 -6.08 -37.17 3.05
C ALA A 59 -6.51 -38.54 2.45
N ARG A 60 -7.17 -39.41 3.25
CA ARG A 60 -7.82 -40.66 2.78
C ARG A 60 -9.17 -41.00 3.44
N THR A 61 -9.80 -40.01 4.09
CA THR A 61 -11.21 -40.10 4.54
C THR A 61 -12.04 -38.91 4.06
N ALA A 62 -11.47 -37.69 4.05
CA ALA A 62 -12.16 -36.47 3.63
C ALA A 62 -12.69 -36.54 2.18
N GLU A 63 -11.90 -37.01 1.21
CA GLU A 63 -12.34 -37.18 -0.19
C GLU A 63 -13.61 -38.06 -0.31
N SER A 64 -13.74 -39.08 0.55
CA SER A 64 -14.90 -39.98 0.55
C SER A 64 -16.15 -39.35 1.18
N GLU A 65 -16.00 -38.39 2.10
CA GLU A 65 -17.12 -37.59 2.59
C GLU A 65 -17.50 -36.47 1.63
N LEU A 66 -16.51 -35.81 1.00
CA LEU A 66 -16.74 -34.80 -0.03
C LEU A 66 -17.45 -35.41 -1.25
N GLN A 67 -17.06 -36.61 -1.72
CA GLN A 67 -17.80 -37.32 -2.76
C GLN A 67 -19.20 -37.74 -2.30
N GLY A 68 -19.39 -38.13 -1.04
CA GLY A 68 -20.69 -38.50 -0.48
C GLY A 68 -21.65 -37.33 -0.31
N ARG A 69 -21.14 -36.15 0.08
CA ARG A 69 -21.90 -34.90 0.28
C ARG A 69 -22.14 -34.18 -1.06
N GLY A 70 -21.12 -34.13 -1.92
CA GLY A 70 -21.21 -33.64 -3.29
C GLY A 70 -22.18 -34.42 -4.17
N LEU A 71 -22.48 -35.69 -3.84
CA LEU A 71 -23.52 -36.46 -4.52
C LEU A 71 -24.91 -35.80 -4.38
N PHE A 72 -25.26 -35.27 -3.21
CA PHE A 72 -26.58 -34.63 -2.99
C PHE A 72 -26.72 -33.32 -3.78
N LEU A 73 -25.61 -32.61 -4.00
CA LEU A 73 -25.54 -31.43 -4.87
C LEU A 73 -25.67 -31.83 -6.35
N ALA A 74 -25.00 -32.91 -6.77
CA ALA A 74 -25.02 -33.41 -8.14
C ALA A 74 -26.33 -34.14 -8.52
N GLU A 75 -27.10 -34.64 -7.54
CA GLU A 75 -28.41 -35.28 -7.72
C GLU A 75 -29.61 -34.33 -7.52
N GLY A 76 -29.37 -33.02 -7.32
CA GLY A 76 -30.43 -32.01 -7.19
C GLY A 76 -31.30 -32.14 -5.93
N LEU A 77 -30.81 -32.82 -4.90
CA LEU A 77 -31.58 -33.18 -3.69
C LEU A 77 -31.61 -32.08 -2.62
N LEU A 78 -30.92 -30.96 -2.85
CA LEU A 78 -30.82 -29.81 -1.97
C LEU A 78 -31.32 -28.56 -2.69
N GLU A 79 -32.07 -27.73 -1.96
CA GLU A 79 -32.68 -26.50 -2.46
C GLU A 79 -31.71 -25.33 -2.30
N PRO A 80 -31.26 -24.65 -3.37
CA PRO A 80 -30.42 -23.46 -3.25
C PRO A 80 -31.25 -22.25 -2.79
N LEU A 81 -30.66 -21.48 -1.87
CA LEU A 81 -31.34 -20.42 -1.12
C LEU A 81 -30.59 -19.08 -1.14
N SER A 82 -29.25 -19.08 -1.25
CA SER A 82 -28.44 -17.86 -1.20
C SER A 82 -27.12 -17.99 -1.98
N LEU A 83 -26.54 -16.85 -2.38
CA LEU A 83 -25.24 -16.73 -3.06
C LEU A 83 -24.37 -15.69 -2.34
N ALA A 84 -23.04 -15.84 -2.43
CA ALA A 84 -22.05 -14.79 -2.15
C ALA A 84 -20.78 -15.02 -3.01
N THR A 85 -19.93 -14.01 -3.11
CA THR A 85 -18.65 -14.07 -3.85
C THR A 85 -17.56 -13.29 -3.13
N ALA A 86 -16.35 -13.86 -3.14
CA ALA A 86 -15.06 -13.26 -2.84
C ALA A 86 -13.98 -14.15 -3.48
N ASP A 87 -12.76 -13.66 -3.62
CA ASP A 87 -11.58 -14.39 -4.14
C ASP A 87 -11.03 -15.31 -3.03
N PHE A 88 -11.70 -16.41 -2.67
CA PHE A 88 -11.40 -17.15 -1.41
C PHE A 88 -10.09 -17.97 -1.43
N ASP A 89 -9.42 -18.12 -2.58
CA ASP A 89 -8.10 -18.77 -2.71
C ASP A 89 -6.93 -17.86 -3.12
N ARG A 90 -7.19 -16.56 -3.34
CA ARG A 90 -6.23 -15.52 -3.73
C ARG A 90 -5.69 -15.58 -5.16
N ASP A 91 -6.29 -16.34 -6.08
CA ASP A 91 -5.82 -16.34 -7.48
C ASP A 91 -6.14 -15.05 -8.25
N GLY A 92 -7.00 -14.18 -7.67
CA GLY A 92 -7.42 -12.90 -8.23
C GLY A 92 -8.75 -12.98 -9.00
N ILE A 93 -9.45 -14.12 -8.94
CA ILE A 93 -10.75 -14.35 -9.55
C ILE A 93 -11.81 -14.50 -8.45
N PRO A 94 -12.99 -13.85 -8.56
CA PRO A 94 -14.06 -14.07 -7.59
C PRO A 94 -14.62 -15.50 -7.64
N ASP A 95 -14.63 -16.19 -6.51
CA ASP A 95 -15.27 -17.50 -6.34
C ASP A 95 -16.76 -17.37 -6.04
N LEU A 96 -17.50 -18.48 -6.06
CA LEU A 96 -18.92 -18.53 -5.72
C LEU A 96 -19.19 -19.43 -4.52
N VAL A 97 -19.82 -18.89 -3.47
CA VAL A 97 -20.42 -19.70 -2.40
C VAL A 97 -21.94 -19.76 -2.60
N VAL A 98 -22.48 -20.98 -2.56
CA VAL A 98 -23.92 -21.25 -2.62
C VAL A 98 -24.40 -21.85 -1.30
N GLY A 99 -25.41 -21.23 -0.70
CA GLY A 99 -26.09 -21.70 0.50
C GLY A 99 -27.34 -22.51 0.15
N TYR A 100 -27.47 -23.70 0.74
CA TYR A 100 -28.53 -24.68 0.48
C TYR A 100 -29.32 -25.05 1.74
N GLY A 101 -30.55 -25.52 1.54
CA GLY A 101 -31.41 -26.16 2.55
C GLY A 101 -32.01 -27.48 2.05
N GLY A 102 -32.52 -28.29 2.99
CA GLY A 102 -33.09 -29.61 2.67
C GLY A 102 -33.16 -30.54 3.88
N GLY A 103 -33.82 -30.11 4.96
CA GLY A 103 -33.85 -30.84 6.24
C GLY A 103 -32.60 -30.61 7.09
N GLU A 104 -31.42 -30.74 6.48
CA GLU A 104 -30.15 -30.15 6.96
C GLU A 104 -29.70 -29.08 5.94
N GLY A 105 -28.83 -28.16 6.34
CA GLY A 105 -28.30 -27.10 5.47
C GLY A 105 -26.89 -27.42 4.99
N TYR A 106 -26.50 -26.85 3.85
CA TYR A 106 -25.16 -27.02 3.29
C TYR A 106 -24.63 -25.70 2.70
N LEU A 107 -23.33 -25.49 2.81
CA LEU A 107 -22.58 -24.52 2.00
C LEU A 107 -21.76 -25.31 0.98
N ALA A 108 -21.65 -24.77 -0.24
CA ALA A 108 -20.68 -25.24 -1.22
C ALA A 108 -19.91 -24.03 -1.79
N LEU A 109 -18.59 -24.07 -1.69
CA LEU A 109 -17.67 -23.10 -2.30
C LEU A 109 -17.17 -23.67 -3.62
N PHE A 110 -17.32 -22.91 -4.70
CA PHE A 110 -16.87 -23.23 -6.04
C PHE A 110 -15.83 -22.20 -6.47
N LEU A 111 -14.61 -22.65 -6.79
CA LEU A 111 -13.56 -21.73 -7.24
C LEU A 111 -13.87 -21.14 -8.61
N GLY A 112 -13.39 -19.93 -8.86
CA GLY A 112 -13.37 -19.29 -10.17
C GLY A 112 -12.63 -20.11 -11.24
N SER A 113 -12.80 -19.73 -12.50
CA SER A 113 -12.14 -20.42 -13.63
C SER A 113 -11.21 -19.48 -14.41
N PRO A 114 -9.88 -19.63 -14.23
CA PRO A 114 -8.88 -18.94 -15.06
C PRO A 114 -9.09 -19.18 -16.56
N GLU A 115 -9.47 -20.40 -16.95
CA GLU A 115 -9.72 -20.76 -18.35
C GLU A 115 -10.99 -20.11 -18.92
N ALA A 116 -11.98 -19.74 -18.11
CA ALA A 116 -13.15 -19.00 -18.57
C ALA A 116 -12.84 -17.52 -18.79
N LEU A 117 -12.13 -16.88 -17.84
CA LEU A 117 -11.78 -15.46 -17.92
C LEU A 117 -10.65 -15.16 -18.93
N ARG A 118 -9.75 -16.10 -19.20
CA ARG A 118 -8.69 -15.96 -20.22
C ARG A 118 -9.17 -16.15 -21.66
N GLY A 119 -10.42 -16.59 -21.85
CA GLY A 119 -10.99 -16.87 -23.17
C GLY A 119 -10.52 -18.20 -23.77
N GLY A 120 -11.40 -18.83 -24.55
CA GLY A 120 -11.14 -20.15 -25.16
C GLY A 120 -9.98 -20.10 -26.16
N GLY A 121 -8.89 -20.83 -25.87
CA GLY A 121 -7.69 -20.87 -26.69
C GLY A 121 -7.92 -21.20 -28.17
N ALA A 122 -7.07 -20.65 -29.05
CA ALA A 122 -7.22 -20.63 -30.50
C ALA A 122 -7.46 -22.03 -31.13
N GLY A 123 -8.73 -22.42 -31.30
CA GLY A 123 -9.08 -23.74 -31.83
C GLY A 123 -10.55 -24.17 -31.78
N GLY A 124 -11.50 -23.29 -31.42
CA GLY A 124 -12.93 -23.62 -31.48
C GLY A 124 -13.38 -24.73 -30.51
N ALA A 125 -12.70 -24.86 -29.37
CA ALA A 125 -13.16 -25.69 -28.26
C ALA A 125 -14.44 -25.11 -27.63
N ALA A 126 -15.16 -25.92 -26.85
CA ALA A 126 -16.23 -25.41 -26.00
C ALA A 126 -15.64 -24.48 -24.93
N PRO A 127 -16.38 -23.42 -24.49
CA PRO A 127 -15.92 -22.56 -23.41
C PRO A 127 -15.72 -23.37 -22.12
N ALA A 128 -14.74 -22.97 -21.31
CA ALA A 128 -14.56 -23.51 -19.97
C ALA A 128 -15.78 -23.16 -19.09
N PRO A 129 -16.14 -24.02 -18.11
CA PRO A 129 -17.15 -23.64 -17.12
C PRO A 129 -16.63 -22.45 -16.29
N PRO A 130 -17.46 -21.48 -15.89
CA PRO A 130 -17.02 -20.33 -15.11
C PRO A 130 -16.54 -20.68 -13.69
N PHE A 131 -16.81 -21.90 -13.20
CA PHE A 131 -16.41 -22.37 -11.88
C PHE A 131 -15.87 -23.82 -11.91
N LEU A 132 -14.90 -24.12 -11.05
CA LEU A 132 -14.15 -25.38 -11.02
C LEU A 132 -14.71 -26.42 -10.04
N GLY A 133 -16.03 -26.62 -10.05
CA GLY A 133 -16.74 -27.56 -9.15
C GLY A 133 -16.74 -27.11 -7.69
N PRO A 134 -17.41 -27.84 -6.77
CA PRO A 134 -17.38 -27.49 -5.35
C PRO A 134 -16.14 -28.06 -4.67
N VAL A 135 -15.22 -27.20 -4.22
CA VAL A 135 -13.97 -27.60 -3.55
C VAL A 135 -14.15 -27.87 -2.06
N ALA A 136 -15.04 -27.12 -1.41
CA ALA A 136 -15.43 -27.32 -0.01
C ALA A 136 -16.96 -27.45 0.10
N VAL A 137 -17.42 -28.44 0.87
CA VAL A 137 -18.85 -28.66 1.16
C VAL A 137 -19.05 -28.85 2.66
N ILE A 138 -19.66 -27.85 3.31
CA ILE A 138 -19.79 -27.76 4.77
C ILE A 138 -21.26 -27.98 5.17
N ALA A 139 -21.52 -28.88 6.12
CA ALA A 139 -22.85 -29.06 6.69
C ALA A 139 -23.13 -27.99 7.75
N THR A 140 -24.33 -27.42 7.71
CA THR A 140 -24.76 -26.26 8.51
C THR A 140 -26.27 -26.34 8.81
N SER A 141 -26.83 -25.35 9.50
CA SER A 141 -28.27 -25.12 9.47
C SER A 141 -28.66 -24.45 8.14
N GLU A 142 -29.90 -24.66 7.69
CA GLU A 142 -30.51 -24.03 6.50
C GLU A 142 -30.04 -22.57 6.28
N THR A 143 -29.13 -22.35 5.32
CA THR A 143 -28.56 -21.02 5.07
C THR A 143 -29.37 -20.28 4.03
N ARG A 144 -30.12 -19.27 4.48
CA ARG A 144 -30.99 -18.43 3.65
C ARG A 144 -30.35 -17.11 3.25
N PHE A 145 -29.27 -16.72 3.92
CA PHE A 145 -28.56 -15.48 3.65
C PHE A 145 -27.06 -15.69 3.81
N LEU A 146 -26.29 -15.07 2.93
CA LEU A 146 -24.83 -15.05 2.92
C LEU A 146 -24.33 -13.62 2.73
N ALA A 147 -23.17 -13.33 3.30
CA ALA A 147 -22.34 -12.15 3.02
C ALA A 147 -20.86 -12.58 3.08
N ALA A 148 -20.00 -11.93 2.30
CA ALA A 148 -18.58 -12.29 2.18
C ALA A 148 -17.67 -11.06 2.23
N GLY A 149 -16.39 -11.31 2.51
CA GLY A 149 -15.37 -10.31 2.86
C GLY A 149 -14.94 -10.49 4.31
N ASP A 150 -13.77 -9.95 4.69
CA ASP A 150 -13.24 -10.08 6.05
C ASP A 150 -14.13 -9.33 7.05
N PHE A 151 -14.59 -10.05 8.08
CA PHE A 151 -15.40 -9.50 9.16
C PHE A 151 -14.70 -9.55 10.53
N ASP A 152 -13.52 -10.16 10.67
CA ASP A 152 -12.82 -10.30 11.97
C ASP A 152 -11.48 -9.56 12.10
N ARG A 153 -10.99 -9.04 10.96
CA ARG A 153 -9.79 -8.22 10.76
C ARG A 153 -8.46 -8.95 10.91
N ASP A 154 -8.44 -10.27 10.76
CA ASP A 154 -7.19 -11.02 10.57
C ASP A 154 -6.57 -10.80 9.18
N GLY A 155 -7.36 -10.31 8.23
CA GLY A 155 -7.04 -10.36 6.83
C GLY A 155 -7.24 -11.76 6.27
N LEU A 156 -8.49 -12.22 6.16
CA LEU A 156 -8.97 -13.31 5.30
C LEU A 156 -10.42 -12.99 4.90
N PRO A 157 -10.86 -13.11 3.62
CA PRO A 157 -12.26 -12.93 3.28
C PRO A 157 -13.09 -14.04 3.91
N ASP A 158 -13.92 -13.65 4.86
CA ASP A 158 -14.79 -14.54 5.59
C ASP A 158 -16.10 -14.76 4.85
N LEU A 159 -16.90 -15.68 5.39
CA LEU A 159 -18.30 -15.86 5.01
C LEU A 159 -19.18 -15.81 6.27
N VAL A 160 -20.11 -14.85 6.34
CA VAL A 160 -21.18 -14.86 7.35
C VAL A 160 -22.45 -15.47 6.75
N ALA A 161 -22.93 -16.51 7.41
CA ALA A 161 -24.19 -17.18 7.10
C ALA A 161 -25.28 -16.85 8.13
N ALA A 162 -26.52 -16.76 7.65
CA ALA A 162 -27.71 -16.73 8.48
C ALA A 162 -28.84 -17.61 7.90
N GLY A 163 -29.75 -18.03 8.78
CA GLY A 163 -30.81 -18.99 8.45
C GLY A 163 -32.14 -18.68 9.12
N SER A 164 -32.99 -19.70 9.23
CA SER A 164 -34.27 -19.63 9.94
C SER A 164 -34.16 -19.49 11.47
N GLN A 165 -32.96 -19.37 12.01
CA GLN A 165 -32.66 -19.27 13.45
C GLN A 165 -32.19 -17.86 13.83
N ALA A 166 -32.34 -17.51 15.11
CA ALA A 166 -31.85 -16.25 15.67
C ALA A 166 -30.33 -16.31 15.97
N ARG A 167 -29.52 -16.60 14.95
CA ARG A 167 -28.05 -16.59 15.02
C ARG A 167 -27.41 -16.14 13.70
N LEU A 168 -26.19 -15.64 13.79
CA LEU A 168 -25.21 -15.57 12.72
C LEU A 168 -24.16 -16.65 12.93
N THR A 169 -23.53 -17.10 11.85
CA THR A 169 -22.35 -17.96 11.88
C THR A 169 -21.28 -17.39 10.95
N LEU A 170 -20.13 -16.99 11.51
CA LEU A 170 -18.92 -16.67 10.77
C LEU A 170 -18.19 -17.97 10.43
N PHE A 171 -17.82 -18.14 9.17
CA PHE A 171 -16.84 -19.11 8.70
C PHE A 171 -15.60 -18.30 8.33
N PRO A 172 -14.55 -18.31 9.16
CA PRO A 172 -13.33 -17.59 8.84
C PRO A 172 -12.72 -18.13 7.54
N GLY A 173 -12.15 -17.27 6.70
CA GLY A 173 -11.39 -17.74 5.53
C GLY A 173 -10.16 -18.60 5.93
N ASP A 174 -9.46 -19.16 4.95
CA ASP A 174 -8.09 -19.68 5.13
C ASP A 174 -7.11 -19.32 3.99
N GLY A 175 -7.60 -18.70 2.92
CA GLY A 175 -6.82 -18.26 1.77
C GLY A 175 -6.36 -19.37 0.84
N GLU A 176 -6.89 -20.58 1.00
CA GLU A 176 -6.56 -21.76 0.19
C GLU A 176 -7.84 -22.35 -0.46
N GLY A 177 -8.90 -21.54 -0.59
CA GLY A 177 -10.20 -21.98 -1.13
C GLY A 177 -11.00 -22.82 -0.13
N SER A 178 -10.88 -22.55 1.18
CA SER A 178 -11.57 -23.27 2.23
C SER A 178 -11.90 -22.36 3.44
N PHE A 179 -12.40 -22.95 4.53
CA PHE A 179 -12.90 -22.20 5.70
C PHE A 179 -12.46 -22.82 7.02
N GLY A 180 -12.07 -21.96 7.95
CA GLY A 180 -11.75 -22.27 9.34
C GLY A 180 -12.95 -22.69 10.19
N PRO A 181 -12.71 -23.03 11.48
CA PRO A 181 -13.76 -23.50 12.38
C PRO A 181 -14.81 -22.40 12.66
N PRO A 182 -16.11 -22.68 12.46
CA PRO A 182 -17.14 -21.65 12.52
C PRO A 182 -17.36 -21.08 13.92
N ARG A 183 -17.64 -19.78 13.97
CA ARG A 183 -17.91 -19.01 15.19
C ARG A 183 -19.37 -18.54 15.15
N GLU A 184 -20.10 -18.64 16.25
CA GLU A 184 -21.54 -18.29 16.29
C GLU A 184 -21.83 -17.05 17.14
N ARG A 185 -22.84 -16.26 16.72
CA ARG A 185 -23.32 -15.09 17.46
C ARG A 185 -24.86 -15.11 17.53
N LEU A 186 -25.42 -15.13 18.74
CA LEU A 186 -26.87 -15.13 18.95
C LEU A 186 -27.48 -13.75 18.69
N LEU A 187 -28.68 -13.73 18.11
CA LEU A 187 -29.44 -12.53 17.77
C LEU A 187 -30.74 -12.43 18.59
N PRO A 188 -31.34 -11.22 18.74
CA PRO A 188 -32.61 -11.02 19.43
C PRO A 188 -33.86 -11.45 18.61
N GLY A 189 -33.68 -11.90 17.36
CA GLY A 189 -34.76 -12.28 16.46
C GLY A 189 -34.25 -13.05 15.23
N THR A 190 -35.15 -13.60 14.43
CA THR A 190 -34.82 -14.38 13.22
C THR A 190 -34.44 -13.47 12.07
N VAL A 191 -33.35 -13.75 11.37
CA VAL A 191 -32.89 -12.94 10.23
C VAL A 191 -33.91 -12.94 9.09
N THR A 192 -34.10 -11.79 8.45
CA THR A 192 -35.02 -11.59 7.33
C THR A 192 -34.34 -11.10 6.06
N ALA A 193 -33.18 -10.44 6.18
CA ALA A 193 -32.24 -10.14 5.10
C ALA A 193 -30.83 -9.85 5.69
N LEU A 194 -29.78 -9.99 4.88
CA LEU A 194 -28.37 -9.81 5.23
C LEU A 194 -27.65 -9.15 4.05
N ALA A 195 -26.66 -8.29 4.27
CA ALA A 195 -25.75 -7.78 3.22
C ALA A 195 -24.44 -7.21 3.81
N ALA A 196 -23.51 -6.80 2.91
CA ALA A 196 -22.18 -6.24 3.19
C ALA A 196 -21.80 -5.05 2.24
N GLY A 197 -21.02 -4.04 2.69
CA GLY A 197 -20.61 -2.81 1.93
C GLY A 197 -20.26 -1.56 2.80
N GLU A 198 -20.58 -0.30 2.40
CA GLU A 198 -20.20 1.08 2.92
C GLU A 198 -21.45 2.03 3.28
N ILE A 199 -21.87 2.93 4.30
CA ILE A 199 -21.62 3.79 5.60
C ILE A 199 -20.65 4.97 5.57
N HIS A 200 -19.57 4.86 6.34
CA HIS A 200 -18.84 6.02 6.82
C HIS A 200 -17.83 6.32 5.72
N ARG A 201 -16.73 7.01 6.04
CA ARG A 201 -15.56 6.97 5.16
C ARG A 201 -15.31 5.52 4.73
N ARG A 202 -15.27 5.29 3.41
CA ARG A 202 -14.80 4.05 2.80
C ARG A 202 -13.36 3.84 3.23
N ASP A 203 -13.09 2.81 4.02
CA ASP A 203 -11.80 2.57 4.68
C ASP A 203 -11.15 1.24 4.26
N GLY A 204 -11.55 0.69 3.11
CA GLY A 204 -10.95 -0.51 2.49
C GLY A 204 -11.33 -1.83 3.19
N LEU A 205 -11.88 -1.72 4.39
CA LEU A 205 -12.88 -2.60 5.02
C LEU A 205 -14.30 -2.89 4.17
N PRO A 206 -15.91 -4.61 4.04
CA PRO A 206 -17.45 -4.80 4.43
C PRO A 206 -17.90 -5.05 5.91
N ASP A 207 -18.99 -4.35 6.27
CA ASP A 207 -19.75 -4.53 7.51
C ASP A 207 -20.77 -5.65 7.38
N LEU A 208 -21.44 -5.93 8.50
CA LEU A 208 -22.66 -6.69 8.49
C LEU A 208 -23.90 -5.84 8.77
N ALA A 209 -24.78 -5.68 7.78
CA ALA A 209 -26.15 -5.19 7.98
C ALA A 209 -27.12 -6.38 8.07
N VAL A 210 -27.80 -6.52 9.21
CA VAL A 210 -28.67 -7.67 9.53
C VAL A 210 -30.09 -7.20 9.82
N ALA A 211 -31.02 -7.50 8.92
CA ALA A 211 -32.45 -7.32 9.20
C ALA A 211 -32.99 -8.55 9.94
N LEU A 212 -33.79 -8.33 10.97
CA LEU A 212 -34.38 -9.41 11.77
C LEU A 212 -35.78 -9.07 12.28
N GLU A 213 -36.55 -10.12 12.56
CA GLU A 213 -37.85 -10.04 13.22
C GLU A 213 -37.69 -10.50 14.68
N ALA A 214 -37.78 -9.55 15.62
CA ALA A 214 -37.71 -9.81 17.06
C ALA A 214 -39.12 -9.83 17.67
N PRO A 215 -39.32 -10.40 18.89
CA PRO A 215 -40.60 -10.34 19.60
C PRO A 215 -41.09 -8.90 19.90
N GLU A 216 -40.21 -7.91 19.81
CA GLU A 216 -40.50 -6.48 19.94
C GLU A 216 -40.59 -5.75 18.58
N GLY A 217 -40.78 -6.49 17.47
CA GLY A 217 -40.92 -5.99 16.10
C GLY A 217 -39.65 -6.08 15.25
N SER A 218 -39.81 -5.75 13.97
CA SER A 218 -38.77 -5.74 12.93
C SER A 218 -37.65 -4.75 13.26
N ARG A 219 -36.39 -5.16 13.08
CA ARG A 219 -35.20 -4.32 13.32
C ARG A 219 -34.08 -4.53 12.31
N LEU A 220 -33.26 -3.50 12.10
CA LEU A 220 -31.93 -3.64 11.49
C LEU A 220 -30.86 -3.52 12.58
N LEU A 221 -29.83 -4.35 12.50
CA LEU A 221 -28.56 -4.23 13.22
C LEU A 221 -27.45 -3.88 12.22
N ILE A 222 -26.54 -2.98 12.58
CA ILE A 222 -25.30 -2.68 11.82
C ILE A 222 -24.11 -2.84 12.75
N PHE A 223 -23.09 -3.57 12.32
CA PHE A 223 -21.99 -4.06 13.14
C PHE A 223 -20.64 -3.47 12.67
N GLN A 224 -20.25 -2.28 13.12
CA GLN A 224 -19.18 -1.49 12.48
C GLN A 224 -17.74 -2.05 12.63
N SER A 225 -17.05 -2.35 11.52
CA SER A 225 -15.72 -3.01 11.49
C SER A 225 -14.49 -2.17 11.85
N VAL A 226 -14.65 -1.05 12.57
CA VAL A 226 -13.53 -0.23 13.08
C VAL A 226 -12.46 -1.07 13.82
N ALA A 227 -12.85 -2.24 14.35
CA ALA A 227 -11.96 -3.32 14.79
C ALA A 227 -12.53 -4.73 14.51
N GLY A 228 -13.08 -4.99 13.32
CA GLY A 228 -13.73 -6.25 12.96
C GLY A 228 -15.23 -6.27 13.31
N SER A 229 -16.08 -6.26 12.29
CA SER A 229 -17.56 -6.19 12.40
C SER A 229 -18.14 -7.36 13.19
N TRP A 230 -17.54 -8.55 13.05
CA TRP A 230 -17.89 -9.73 13.84
C TRP A 230 -17.73 -9.53 15.34
N ALA A 231 -16.74 -8.73 15.77
CA ALA A 231 -16.51 -8.39 17.18
C ALA A 231 -17.35 -7.18 17.66
N ALA A 232 -17.68 -6.25 16.75
CA ALA A 232 -18.35 -4.99 17.03
C ALA A 232 -19.69 -5.14 17.77
N ALA A 233 -20.08 -4.13 18.56
CA ALA A 233 -21.43 -4.05 19.14
C ALA A 233 -22.37 -3.36 18.14
N PRO A 234 -23.55 -3.93 17.82
CA PRO A 234 -24.38 -3.38 16.75
C PRO A 234 -25.17 -2.13 17.17
N GLU A 235 -25.25 -1.15 16.29
CA GLU A 235 -26.33 -0.14 16.36
C GLU A 235 -27.65 -0.80 15.94
N ALA A 236 -28.69 -0.65 16.76
CA ALA A 236 -29.95 -1.37 16.60
C ALA A 236 -31.14 -0.42 16.35
N LEU A 237 -31.98 -0.75 15.37
CA LEU A 237 -33.00 0.15 14.86
C LEU A 237 -34.38 -0.46 14.75
N PRO A 238 -35.46 0.29 15.06
CA PRO A 238 -36.79 -0.08 14.64
C PRO A 238 -36.93 0.10 13.12
N LEU A 239 -37.39 -0.95 12.43
CA LEU A 239 -37.93 -0.86 11.08
C LEU A 239 -39.46 -0.71 11.16
N PRO A 240 -40.11 -0.01 10.20
CA PRO A 240 -41.57 0.16 10.22
C PRO A 240 -42.32 -1.16 9.98
N THR A 241 -41.70 -2.08 9.23
CA THR A 241 -42.20 -3.40 8.83
C THR A 241 -41.00 -4.35 8.63
N ARG A 242 -41.27 -5.63 8.35
CA ARG A 242 -40.25 -6.61 7.96
C ARG A 242 -39.47 -6.09 6.74
N ALA A 243 -38.14 -6.07 6.83
CA ALA A 243 -37.29 -5.90 5.66
C ALA A 243 -37.08 -7.23 4.94
N ASP A 244 -37.24 -7.20 3.63
CA ASP A 244 -37.21 -8.33 2.71
C ASP A 244 -35.94 -8.35 1.83
N SER A 245 -35.26 -7.20 1.68
CA SER A 245 -34.01 -7.05 0.90
C SER A 245 -33.13 -5.92 1.46
N LEU A 246 -31.81 -6.04 1.34
CA LEU A 246 -30.80 -5.03 1.68
C LEU A 246 -29.81 -4.89 0.51
N ALA A 247 -29.29 -3.68 0.22
CA ALA A 247 -28.27 -3.47 -0.82
C ALA A 247 -27.40 -2.23 -0.53
N PHE A 248 -26.09 -2.42 -0.42
CA PHE A 248 -25.09 -1.37 -0.19
C PHE A 248 -24.72 -0.59 -1.48
N GLY A 249 -24.14 0.61 -1.39
CA GLY A 249 -23.71 1.45 -2.53
C GLY A 249 -23.45 2.93 -2.19
N SER A 250 -23.94 3.88 -3.00
CA SER A 250 -24.04 5.29 -2.59
C SER A 250 -25.18 6.05 -3.27
N PHE A 251 -26.08 6.69 -2.51
CA PHE A 251 -27.46 6.95 -2.94
C PHE A 251 -28.02 8.35 -2.66
N LEU A 252 -27.84 8.94 -1.47
CA LEU A 252 -28.44 10.26 -1.11
C LEU A 252 -27.40 11.37 -0.96
N GLY A 253 -26.12 11.02 -0.84
CA GLY A 253 -24.98 11.88 -1.14
C GLY A 253 -24.20 12.40 0.06
N GLY A 254 -22.95 11.95 0.16
CA GLY A 254 -21.94 12.40 1.11
C GLY A 254 -20.54 11.90 0.73
N SER A 255 -19.60 11.93 1.66
CA SER A 255 -18.31 11.22 1.58
C SER A 255 -18.38 9.77 2.10
N GLY A 256 -19.60 9.32 2.44
CA GLY A 256 -19.89 7.97 2.90
C GLY A 256 -20.32 7.01 1.79
N GLY A 257 -20.81 5.85 2.20
CA GLY A 257 -21.61 4.94 1.38
C GLY A 257 -22.96 4.64 2.03
N ASP A 258 -23.84 3.94 1.32
CA ASP A 258 -25.27 3.91 1.60
C ASP A 258 -25.94 2.50 1.46
N LEU A 259 -27.16 2.18 2.01
CA LEU A 259 -27.73 0.80 2.13
C LEU A 259 -29.26 0.67 1.90
N LEU A 260 -29.74 0.69 0.66
CA LEU A 260 -31.17 0.55 0.42
C LEU A 260 -31.77 -0.70 1.11
N VAL A 261 -32.90 -0.50 1.81
CA VAL A 261 -33.68 -1.51 2.54
C VAL A 261 -35.06 -1.57 1.91
N ALA A 262 -35.47 -2.72 1.35
CA ALA A 262 -36.86 -2.92 0.97
C ALA A 262 -37.63 -3.49 2.17
N ALA A 263 -38.66 -2.79 2.65
CA ALA A 263 -39.47 -3.24 3.78
C ALA A 263 -40.97 -3.00 3.56
N GLY A 264 -41.76 -4.08 3.50
CA GLY A 264 -43.22 -4.00 3.33
C GLY A 264 -43.69 -3.34 2.01
N GLY A 265 -42.80 -3.19 1.02
CA GLY A 265 -43.05 -2.46 -0.22
C GLY A 265 -42.50 -1.02 -0.24
N GLU A 266 -42.03 -0.47 0.88
CA GLU A 266 -41.39 0.84 1.00
C GLU A 266 -39.86 0.73 0.90
N LEU A 267 -39.18 1.83 0.53
CA LEU A 267 -37.72 1.88 0.35
C LEU A 267 -37.03 2.76 1.42
N LEU A 268 -36.19 2.12 2.25
CA LEU A 268 -35.37 2.70 3.35
C LEU A 268 -33.83 2.59 3.01
N GLY A 269 -32.81 3.06 3.78
CA GLY A 269 -32.01 2.40 4.89
C GLY A 269 -30.44 2.51 4.70
N VAL A 270 -29.44 2.37 5.63
CA VAL A 270 -29.27 2.89 7.04
C VAL A 270 -27.91 3.62 7.55
N ILE A 271 -27.72 4.94 8.00
CA ILE A 271 -27.16 6.25 7.38
C ILE A 271 -25.64 6.51 7.44
N GLY A 272 -25.06 6.99 6.33
CA GLY A 272 -23.64 7.17 6.08
C GLY A 272 -23.16 8.60 6.33
N ARG A 273 -21.96 8.73 6.90
CA ARG A 273 -21.38 10.00 7.40
C ARG A 273 -19.86 9.94 7.53
N ASP A 274 -19.19 11.07 7.50
CA ASP A 274 -17.80 11.12 7.98
C ASP A 274 -17.78 11.27 9.51
N ALA A 275 -17.22 10.29 10.22
CA ALA A 275 -17.10 10.30 11.67
C ALA A 275 -16.07 11.33 12.21
N ARG A 276 -15.50 12.19 11.35
CA ARG A 276 -14.62 13.31 11.75
C ARG A 276 -15.33 14.66 11.90
N ASP A 277 -16.56 14.83 11.39
CA ASP A 277 -17.32 16.08 11.52
C ASP A 277 -18.17 16.13 12.82
N SER A 278 -18.33 17.33 13.38
CA SER A 278 -18.48 17.52 14.83
C SER A 278 -19.90 17.57 15.42
N GLU A 279 -20.04 17.03 16.64
CA GLU A 279 -20.92 17.49 17.74
C GLU A 279 -22.38 17.94 17.43
N GLU A 280 -23.17 17.17 16.67
CA GLU A 280 -24.62 17.05 16.97
C GLU A 280 -25.25 15.75 16.41
N GLU A 281 -25.88 14.97 17.30
CA GLU A 281 -26.64 13.74 17.02
C GLU A 281 -25.88 12.54 16.41
N ASP A 282 -25.08 11.91 17.27
CA ASP A 282 -24.29 10.67 17.15
C ASP A 282 -25.13 9.38 16.94
N THR A 283 -26.08 9.43 16.00
CA THR A 283 -26.80 8.27 15.44
C THR A 283 -27.19 8.57 13.99
N LEU A 284 -27.30 7.53 13.17
CA LEU A 284 -27.74 7.64 11.76
C LEU A 284 -29.24 8.06 11.68
N ARG A 285 -29.87 8.36 10.52
CA ARG A 285 -31.31 8.82 10.46
C ARG A 285 -32.22 8.29 9.34
N LEU A 286 -33.48 7.98 9.66
CA LEU A 286 -34.53 7.40 8.78
C LEU A 286 -35.37 8.55 8.12
N VAL A 287 -35.35 8.64 6.78
CA VAL A 287 -35.83 9.63 5.77
C VAL A 287 -36.49 8.92 4.54
N THR A 288 -37.63 9.35 3.97
CA THR A 288 -38.26 8.58 2.86
C THR A 288 -37.55 8.66 1.50
N LEU A 289 -37.52 7.52 0.79
CA LEU A 289 -37.25 7.48 -0.65
C LEU A 289 -38.56 7.17 -1.40
N ASP A 290 -39.11 8.17 -2.08
CA ASP A 290 -40.35 8.01 -2.86
C ASP A 290 -40.09 7.11 -4.09
N THR A 291 -40.89 6.04 -4.25
CA THR A 291 -40.75 5.07 -5.34
C THR A 291 -42.04 4.94 -6.16
N PRO A 292 -41.97 4.82 -7.50
CA PRO A 292 -43.13 4.82 -8.38
C PRO A 292 -43.96 3.52 -8.37
N ALA A 293 -43.44 2.45 -7.75
CA ALA A 293 -44.13 1.20 -7.48
C ALA A 293 -43.51 0.55 -6.23
N PRO A 294 -44.21 -0.38 -5.53
CA PRO A 294 -43.67 -1.02 -4.34
C PRO A 294 -42.38 -1.78 -4.62
N VAL A 295 -41.40 -1.70 -3.73
CA VAL A 295 -40.11 -2.37 -3.87
C VAL A 295 -40.10 -3.70 -3.13
N GLN A 296 -39.72 -4.79 -3.81
CA GLN A 296 -39.62 -6.13 -3.19
C GLN A 296 -38.20 -6.70 -3.15
N ARG A 297 -37.39 -6.47 -4.19
CA ARG A 297 -35.99 -6.92 -4.27
C ARG A 297 -35.08 -5.78 -4.69
N LEU A 298 -33.87 -5.79 -4.17
CA LEU A 298 -32.78 -4.85 -4.46
C LEU A 298 -31.55 -5.63 -4.92
N ALA A 299 -30.81 -5.10 -5.89
CA ALA A 299 -29.49 -5.58 -6.26
C ALA A 299 -28.58 -4.38 -6.59
N ALA A 300 -27.37 -4.39 -6.03
CA ALA A 300 -26.33 -3.43 -6.43
C ALA A 300 -25.86 -3.73 -7.85
N GLY A 301 -25.79 -2.70 -8.70
CA GLY A 301 -25.19 -2.74 -10.03
C GLY A 301 -23.69 -2.48 -9.96
N SER A 302 -22.95 -2.91 -10.99
CA SER A 302 -21.49 -2.89 -11.04
C SER A 302 -20.90 -1.52 -11.44
N SER A 303 -21.46 -0.40 -10.95
CA SER A 303 -21.03 0.95 -11.34
C SER A 303 -20.65 1.83 -10.13
N ARG A 304 -19.54 2.58 -10.25
CA ARG A 304 -19.05 3.55 -9.24
C ARG A 304 -20.06 4.68 -8.92
N ARG A 305 -21.19 4.76 -9.63
CA ARG A 305 -22.27 5.75 -9.41
C ARG A 305 -23.36 5.29 -8.45
N GLY A 306 -23.17 4.15 -7.77
CA GLY A 306 -24.13 3.63 -6.80
C GLY A 306 -25.47 3.29 -7.45
N GLU A 307 -25.44 2.61 -8.60
CA GLU A 307 -26.67 2.23 -9.30
C GLU A 307 -27.29 0.98 -8.65
N VAL A 308 -28.43 1.11 -7.97
CA VAL A 308 -29.22 -0.05 -7.50
C VAL A 308 -30.38 -0.31 -8.44
N HIS A 309 -30.49 -1.55 -8.91
CA HIS A 309 -31.63 -2.05 -9.65
C HIS A 309 -32.66 -2.64 -8.69
N TRP A 310 -33.95 -2.40 -8.96
CA TRP A 310 -35.03 -2.95 -8.15
C TRP A 310 -36.23 -3.41 -8.99
N SER A 311 -36.95 -4.40 -8.46
CA SER A 311 -38.10 -5.02 -9.11
C SER A 311 -39.38 -4.86 -8.28
N ALA A 312 -40.49 -4.52 -8.96
CA ALA A 312 -41.83 -4.52 -8.36
C ALA A 312 -42.43 -5.94 -8.23
N PRO A 313 -43.37 -6.17 -7.29
CA PRO A 313 -44.07 -7.45 -7.15
C PRO A 313 -44.73 -7.92 -8.46
N GLY A 314 -44.29 -9.09 -8.95
CA GLY A 314 -44.74 -9.69 -10.21
C GLY A 314 -43.79 -9.51 -11.40
N GLY A 315 -42.75 -8.68 -11.28
CA GLY A 315 -41.69 -8.54 -12.31
C GLY A 315 -41.99 -7.58 -13.47
N ASP A 316 -43.20 -7.02 -13.56
CA ASP A 316 -43.63 -6.15 -14.68
C ASP A 316 -42.99 -4.75 -14.73
N ALA A 317 -42.11 -4.39 -13.79
CA ALA A 317 -41.39 -3.11 -13.79
C ALA A 317 -40.00 -3.21 -13.15
N HIS A 318 -39.00 -2.68 -13.88
CA HIS A 318 -37.59 -2.53 -13.45
C HIS A 318 -37.20 -1.08 -13.58
N ARG A 319 -36.49 -0.58 -12.58
CA ARG A 319 -35.91 0.76 -12.58
C ARG A 319 -34.55 0.72 -11.92
N SER A 320 -33.66 1.60 -12.33
CA SER A 320 -32.45 1.88 -11.58
C SER A 320 -32.59 3.16 -10.78
N ILE A 321 -31.87 3.22 -9.66
CA ILE A 321 -31.74 4.35 -8.76
C ILE A 321 -30.32 4.85 -8.92
N SER A 322 -30.15 6.11 -9.32
CA SER A 322 -28.84 6.77 -9.39
C SER A 322 -28.91 8.18 -8.81
N SER A 323 -27.77 8.70 -8.37
CA SER A 323 -27.66 10.04 -7.78
C SER A 323 -26.59 10.89 -8.48
N ARG A 324 -26.65 12.20 -8.27
CA ARG A 324 -25.54 13.12 -8.47
C ARG A 324 -25.47 14.04 -7.26
N PRO A 325 -24.26 14.46 -6.80
CA PRO A 325 -24.15 15.41 -5.70
C PRO A 325 -25.00 16.67 -5.93
N ASN A 326 -25.89 16.98 -4.97
CA ASN A 326 -26.86 18.08 -5.03
C ASN A 326 -27.93 18.01 -6.14
N GLN A 327 -28.25 16.83 -6.69
CA GLN A 327 -29.50 16.60 -7.42
C GLN A 327 -30.41 15.60 -6.68
N ALA A 328 -31.71 15.64 -6.97
CA ALA A 328 -32.63 14.62 -6.50
C ALA A 328 -32.38 13.27 -7.20
N ILE A 329 -32.72 12.18 -6.53
CA ILE A 329 -32.59 10.81 -7.03
C ILE A 329 -33.26 10.67 -8.41
N GLU A 330 -32.51 10.22 -9.40
CA GLU A 330 -32.98 10.06 -10.78
C GLU A 330 -33.32 8.58 -11.01
N ILE A 331 -34.63 8.27 -11.02
CA ILE A 331 -35.16 6.90 -11.18
C ILE A 331 -35.47 6.63 -12.67
N ALA A 332 -34.55 5.95 -13.35
CA ALA A 332 -34.63 5.71 -14.80
C ALA A 332 -35.36 4.41 -15.16
N GLU A 333 -35.84 4.32 -16.41
CA GLU A 333 -35.99 3.01 -17.07
C GLU A 333 -34.57 2.49 -17.38
N PRO A 334 -34.24 1.23 -17.10
CA PRO A 334 -32.88 0.71 -17.36
C PRO A 334 -32.60 0.56 -18.85
N SER A 335 -31.32 0.56 -19.22
CA SER A 335 -30.87 0.20 -20.57
C SER A 335 -31.26 -1.24 -20.91
N LEU A 336 -32.18 -1.40 -21.87
CA LEU A 336 -32.69 -2.69 -22.31
C LEU A 336 -31.59 -3.52 -22.99
N GLY A 337 -30.95 -4.44 -22.26
CA GLY A 337 -30.00 -5.39 -22.85
C GLY A 337 -29.09 -6.16 -21.90
N SER A 338 -28.95 -5.76 -20.63
CA SER A 338 -28.02 -6.44 -19.70
C SER A 338 -28.57 -7.74 -19.10
N PRO A 339 -27.71 -8.75 -18.81
CA PRO A 339 -28.07 -9.95 -18.06
C PRO A 339 -28.79 -9.64 -16.74
N LEU A 340 -28.28 -8.66 -15.99
CA LEU A 340 -28.81 -8.20 -14.71
C LEU A 340 -30.25 -7.69 -14.81
N THR A 341 -30.55 -6.85 -15.81
CA THR A 341 -31.90 -6.29 -16.00
C THR A 341 -32.91 -7.33 -16.49
N TRP A 342 -32.47 -8.35 -17.24
CA TRP A 342 -33.31 -9.49 -17.58
C TRP A 342 -33.56 -10.41 -16.37
N ALA A 343 -32.51 -10.70 -15.59
CA ALA A 343 -32.57 -11.61 -14.44
C ALA A 343 -33.53 -11.13 -13.34
N LEU A 344 -33.42 -9.85 -12.95
CA LEU A 344 -34.27 -9.24 -11.92
C LEU A 344 -35.75 -9.17 -12.34
N GLY A 345 -36.03 -9.27 -13.64
CA GLY A 345 -37.37 -9.33 -14.22
C GLY A 345 -38.03 -10.68 -14.30
N GLN A 346 -37.35 -11.77 -13.93
CA GLN A 346 -38.01 -13.06 -13.80
C GLN A 346 -38.70 -13.11 -12.42
N PRO A 347 -40.01 -13.42 -12.34
CA PRO A 347 -40.75 -13.39 -11.08
C PRO A 347 -40.19 -14.38 -10.06
N ASP A 348 -39.73 -15.53 -10.56
CA ASP A 348 -39.09 -16.67 -9.88
C ASP A 348 -37.61 -16.44 -9.51
N ALA A 349 -36.99 -15.29 -9.79
CA ALA A 349 -35.61 -15.02 -9.35
C ALA A 349 -35.49 -14.95 -7.82
N ARG A 350 -34.70 -15.85 -7.22
CA ARG A 350 -34.41 -15.87 -5.77
C ARG A 350 -33.26 -14.94 -5.40
N ALA A 351 -32.16 -15.03 -6.13
CA ALA A 351 -30.95 -14.25 -5.93
C ALA A 351 -30.30 -13.97 -7.29
N VAL A 352 -29.72 -12.77 -7.42
CA VAL A 352 -28.96 -12.33 -8.60
C VAL A 352 -27.67 -11.72 -8.09
N LEU A 353 -26.54 -12.16 -8.64
CA LEU A 353 -25.21 -11.73 -8.24
C LEU A 353 -24.46 -11.22 -9.49
N PRO A 354 -24.09 -9.93 -9.56
CA PRO A 354 -23.21 -9.43 -10.62
C PRO A 354 -21.83 -10.06 -10.46
N MET A 355 -21.28 -10.59 -11.55
CA MET A 355 -19.95 -11.19 -11.60
C MET A 355 -19.48 -11.17 -13.05
N ARG A 356 -18.17 -11.09 -13.32
CA ARG A 356 -17.63 -11.33 -14.66
C ARG A 356 -17.48 -12.85 -14.88
N LEU A 357 -18.11 -13.40 -15.91
CA LEU A 357 -18.16 -14.85 -16.12
C LEU A 357 -17.38 -15.31 -17.36
N ASP A 358 -17.01 -14.41 -18.27
CA ASP A 358 -15.96 -14.65 -19.27
C ASP A 358 -15.06 -13.43 -19.56
N SER A 359 -14.16 -13.62 -20.53
CA SER A 359 -13.21 -12.64 -21.06
C SER A 359 -13.81 -11.32 -21.58
N ASP A 360 -15.10 -11.21 -21.94
CA ASP A 360 -15.63 -10.12 -22.80
C ASP A 360 -15.70 -8.71 -22.16
N ALA A 361 -15.39 -8.62 -20.86
CA ALA A 361 -15.33 -7.39 -20.06
C ALA A 361 -16.68 -6.69 -19.80
N ARG A 362 -17.81 -7.39 -19.97
CA ARG A 362 -19.15 -6.84 -19.76
C ARG A 362 -19.77 -7.34 -18.44
N PRO A 363 -20.88 -6.73 -17.95
CA PRO A 363 -21.55 -7.18 -16.73
C PRO A 363 -22.39 -8.44 -16.96
N ASP A 364 -21.84 -9.60 -16.63
CA ASP A 364 -22.58 -10.87 -16.53
C ASP A 364 -23.28 -11.00 -15.17
N ALA A 365 -24.05 -12.09 -14.99
CA ALA A 365 -24.73 -12.39 -13.73
C ALA A 365 -24.84 -13.88 -13.42
N VAL A 366 -24.74 -14.25 -12.14
CA VAL A 366 -25.13 -15.56 -11.62
C VAL A 366 -26.51 -15.46 -10.99
N VAL A 367 -27.41 -16.40 -11.30
CA VAL A 367 -28.83 -16.32 -10.88
C VAL A 367 -29.35 -17.63 -10.29
N LEU A 368 -30.05 -17.54 -9.17
CA LEU A 368 -30.93 -18.59 -8.65
C LEU A 368 -32.38 -18.28 -9.03
N PHE A 369 -33.11 -19.29 -9.51
CA PHE A 369 -34.57 -19.25 -9.70
C PHE A 369 -35.25 -20.25 -8.74
N ASP A 370 -36.53 -20.02 -8.41
CA ASP A 370 -37.38 -20.96 -7.69
C ASP A 370 -37.37 -22.34 -8.38
N ALA A 371 -37.18 -23.40 -7.59
CA ALA A 371 -37.14 -24.79 -8.05
C ALA A 371 -36.07 -25.13 -9.13
N MET A 372 -35.00 -24.33 -9.26
CA MET A 372 -33.76 -24.82 -9.90
C MET A 372 -32.86 -25.57 -8.90
N GLU A 373 -32.16 -26.58 -9.42
CA GLU A 373 -31.23 -27.43 -8.67
C GLU A 373 -29.80 -26.84 -8.58
N ALA A 374 -29.47 -25.86 -9.42
CA ALA A 374 -28.16 -25.21 -9.50
C ALA A 374 -28.26 -23.75 -10.00
N PRO A 375 -27.29 -22.86 -9.70
CA PRO A 375 -27.24 -21.51 -10.25
C PRO A 375 -26.97 -21.47 -11.76
N LEU A 376 -27.51 -20.45 -12.42
CA LEU A 376 -27.36 -20.19 -13.86
C LEU A 376 -26.42 -19.00 -14.11
N ALA A 377 -25.39 -19.22 -14.93
CA ALA A 377 -24.58 -18.17 -15.53
C ALA A 377 -25.33 -17.48 -16.68
N LEU A 378 -25.36 -16.15 -16.69
CA LEU A 378 -25.97 -15.33 -17.72
C LEU A 378 -24.95 -14.36 -18.33
N TYR A 379 -24.49 -14.71 -19.53
CA TYR A 379 -23.57 -13.91 -20.31
C TYR A 379 -24.27 -12.76 -21.03
N SER A 380 -23.59 -11.61 -21.10
CA SER A 380 -24.04 -10.49 -21.93
C SER A 380 -23.93 -10.83 -23.44
N ARG A 381 -24.56 -10.04 -24.31
CA ARG A 381 -24.53 -10.30 -25.76
C ARG A 381 -23.65 -9.29 -26.48
N ARG A 382 -22.68 -9.78 -27.27
CA ARG A 382 -22.01 -9.01 -28.33
C ARG A 382 -23.05 -8.43 -29.29
N GLY A 383 -22.92 -7.14 -29.61
CA GLY A 383 -23.63 -6.52 -30.72
C GLY A 383 -22.97 -6.83 -32.07
N PRO A 384 -23.37 -6.19 -33.18
CA PRO A 384 -22.68 -6.31 -34.46
C PRO A 384 -21.18 -5.97 -34.35
N GLY A 385 -20.38 -6.67 -35.16
CA GLY A 385 -18.95 -6.39 -35.32
C GLY A 385 -18.68 -5.66 -36.62
N PHE A 386 -17.89 -4.59 -36.56
CA PHE A 386 -17.47 -3.79 -37.72
C PHE A 386 -16.06 -4.17 -38.16
N VAL A 387 -15.82 -4.13 -39.47
CA VAL A 387 -14.52 -4.48 -40.08
C VAL A 387 -14.03 -3.29 -40.89
N VAL A 388 -13.09 -2.53 -40.34
CA VAL A 388 -12.45 -1.39 -40.99
C VAL A 388 -11.61 -1.92 -42.15
N ASP A 389 -12.03 -1.62 -43.39
CA ASP A 389 -11.37 -2.05 -44.63
C ASP A 389 -10.60 -0.92 -45.33
N SER A 390 -10.81 0.32 -44.87
CA SER A 390 -10.30 1.56 -45.47
C SER A 390 -9.48 2.39 -44.49
N ALA A 391 -8.33 2.90 -44.97
CA ALA A 391 -7.46 3.82 -44.23
C ALA A 391 -7.91 5.30 -44.30
N GLY A 392 -9.15 5.56 -44.73
CA GLY A 392 -9.74 6.89 -44.76
C GLY A 392 -10.33 7.33 -43.41
N ASP A 393 -10.71 8.61 -43.34
CA ASP A 393 -11.29 9.26 -42.15
C ASP A 393 -12.66 9.92 -42.44
N GLU A 394 -13.34 9.50 -43.51
CA GLU A 394 -14.75 9.82 -43.73
C GLU A 394 -15.60 9.17 -42.62
N GLY A 395 -16.56 9.89 -42.05
CA GLY A 395 -17.53 9.34 -41.10
C GLY A 395 -18.62 8.49 -41.77
N ASP A 396 -19.49 7.89 -40.96
CA ASP A 396 -20.55 7.02 -41.48
C ASP A 396 -21.64 7.79 -42.24
N ALA A 397 -22.28 7.14 -43.22
CA ALA A 397 -23.36 7.74 -44.00
C ALA A 397 -24.72 7.77 -43.27
N LEU A 398 -25.01 6.79 -42.41
CA LEU A 398 -26.30 6.59 -41.73
C LEU A 398 -26.15 5.96 -40.31
N PRO A 399 -25.49 6.64 -39.34
CA PRO A 399 -25.27 6.09 -37.99
C PRO A 399 -26.53 5.49 -37.34
N GLY A 400 -26.41 4.24 -36.90
CA GLY A 400 -27.42 3.43 -36.22
C GLY A 400 -28.20 2.46 -37.12
N ASP A 401 -27.75 2.22 -38.36
CA ASP A 401 -28.41 1.30 -39.30
C ASP A 401 -27.85 -0.15 -39.31
N THR A 402 -26.81 -0.39 -38.49
CA THR A 402 -26.00 -1.61 -38.34
C THR A 402 -25.00 -1.90 -39.47
N ILE A 403 -24.73 -0.95 -40.36
CA ILE A 403 -23.80 -1.11 -41.49
C ILE A 403 -22.76 0.02 -41.50
N CYS A 404 -21.56 -0.24 -40.96
CA CYS A 404 -20.40 0.65 -41.15
C CYS A 404 -20.10 0.87 -42.65
N ALA A 405 -20.47 2.03 -43.18
CA ALA A 405 -20.30 2.42 -44.56
C ALA A 405 -20.29 3.96 -44.72
N THR A 406 -19.15 4.48 -45.15
CA THR A 406 -19.02 5.86 -45.64
C THR A 406 -19.93 6.11 -46.86
N GLY A 407 -20.09 7.38 -47.25
CA GLY A 407 -20.78 7.75 -48.49
C GLY A 407 -20.15 7.19 -49.78
N THR A 408 -18.97 6.57 -49.70
CA THR A 408 -18.28 5.85 -50.77
C THR A 408 -18.40 4.32 -50.68
N GLY A 409 -18.96 3.78 -49.59
CA GLY A 409 -19.27 2.35 -49.41
C GLY A 409 -18.14 1.50 -48.80
N THR A 410 -17.23 2.13 -48.06
CA THR A 410 -16.14 1.47 -47.30
C THR A 410 -16.31 1.68 -45.80
N CYS A 411 -15.76 0.81 -44.96
CA CYS A 411 -15.73 1.02 -43.52
C CYS A 411 -14.39 1.62 -43.09
N THR A 412 -14.43 2.87 -42.62
CA THR A 412 -13.31 3.59 -41.99
C THR A 412 -13.34 3.43 -40.48
N PHE A 413 -12.25 3.74 -39.78
CA PHE A 413 -12.27 3.70 -38.31
C PHE A 413 -13.25 4.72 -37.71
N ARG A 414 -13.41 5.89 -38.35
CA ARG A 414 -14.43 6.88 -37.96
C ARG A 414 -15.85 6.36 -38.17
N ALA A 415 -16.16 5.79 -39.33
CA ALA A 415 -17.49 5.22 -39.57
C ALA A 415 -17.82 4.08 -38.58
N ALA A 416 -16.83 3.24 -38.24
CA ALA A 416 -17.02 2.17 -37.26
C ALA A 416 -17.31 2.71 -35.84
N LEU A 417 -16.71 3.84 -35.46
CA LEU A 417 -17.00 4.52 -34.19
C LEU A 417 -18.32 5.32 -34.22
N ASP A 418 -18.61 6.04 -35.30
CA ASP A 418 -19.89 6.74 -35.51
C ASP A 418 -21.07 5.77 -35.39
N GLU A 419 -20.97 4.60 -36.03
CA GLU A 419 -21.95 3.51 -35.94
C GLU A 419 -21.96 2.87 -34.54
N SER A 420 -20.80 2.64 -33.92
CA SER A 420 -20.73 2.08 -32.55
C SER A 420 -21.43 2.98 -31.52
N ASN A 421 -21.20 4.30 -31.60
CA ASN A 421 -21.82 5.31 -30.73
C ASN A 421 -23.34 5.50 -30.99
N ALA A 422 -23.86 4.96 -32.10
CA ALA A 422 -25.28 5.04 -32.45
C ALA A 422 -26.08 3.78 -32.05
N LEU A 423 -25.41 2.74 -31.52
CA LEU A 423 -26.00 1.45 -31.18
C LEU A 423 -25.92 1.13 -29.69
N ALA A 424 -26.92 0.41 -29.18
CA ALA A 424 -26.99 0.04 -27.76
C ALA A 424 -26.07 -1.14 -27.43
N GLY A 425 -25.33 -1.00 -26.31
CA GLY A 425 -24.38 -2.00 -25.81
C GLY A 425 -23.02 -1.93 -26.51
N MET A 426 -22.04 -2.68 -26.01
CA MET A 426 -20.70 -2.66 -26.57
C MET A 426 -20.63 -3.35 -27.94
N GLN A 427 -20.03 -2.66 -28.91
CA GLN A 427 -19.72 -3.19 -30.26
C GLN A 427 -18.25 -3.62 -30.35
N THR A 428 -17.91 -4.38 -31.40
CA THR A 428 -16.52 -4.80 -31.67
C THR A 428 -16.06 -4.21 -33.00
N ILE A 429 -14.95 -3.48 -32.99
CA ILE A 429 -14.27 -2.92 -34.17
C ILE A 429 -13.01 -3.74 -34.45
N THR A 430 -12.94 -4.29 -35.66
CA THR A 430 -11.82 -5.10 -36.18
C THR A 430 -11.27 -4.47 -37.47
N PHE A 431 -10.12 -4.93 -37.95
CA PHE A 431 -9.39 -4.28 -39.03
C PHE A 431 -8.94 -5.29 -40.09
N SER A 432 -9.17 -4.95 -41.36
CA SER A 432 -8.75 -5.68 -42.55
C SER A 432 -8.32 -4.71 -43.65
N ILE A 433 -7.63 -3.64 -43.26
CA ILE A 433 -7.21 -2.53 -44.14
C ILE A 433 -6.24 -3.05 -45.21
N SER A 434 -6.49 -2.69 -46.46
CA SER A 434 -5.68 -3.12 -47.62
C SER A 434 -4.75 -2.02 -48.15
N GLY A 435 -3.72 -1.65 -47.39
CA GLY A 435 -2.73 -0.68 -47.86
C GLY A 435 -1.79 -0.11 -46.78
N SER A 436 -1.66 1.22 -46.81
CA SER A 436 -0.85 2.05 -45.91
C SER A 436 -1.43 2.15 -44.48
N PRO A 437 -0.71 2.74 -43.51
CA PRO A 437 -1.23 3.11 -42.19
C PRO A 437 -2.58 3.85 -42.22
N LEU A 438 -3.30 3.76 -41.10
CA LEU A 438 -4.48 4.57 -40.83
C LEU A 438 -4.02 6.00 -40.51
N LEU A 439 -4.25 6.92 -41.44
CA LEU A 439 -3.91 8.33 -41.30
C LEU A 439 -5.09 9.06 -40.63
N LEU A 440 -4.85 9.77 -39.54
CA LEU A 440 -5.88 10.50 -38.80
C LEU A 440 -5.72 12.03 -39.00
N PRO A 441 -6.31 12.63 -40.06
CA PRO A 441 -6.14 14.05 -40.39
C PRO A 441 -6.92 15.01 -39.47
N GLY A 442 -6.50 15.12 -38.21
CA GLY A 442 -6.72 16.32 -37.40
C GLY A 442 -8.13 16.54 -36.82
N SER A 443 -8.92 15.48 -36.61
CA SER A 443 -10.11 15.56 -35.76
C SER A 443 -10.28 14.34 -34.85
N LEU A 444 -10.63 14.59 -33.59
CA LEU A 444 -10.75 13.57 -32.53
C LEU A 444 -11.67 12.42 -32.95
N LEU A 445 -11.29 11.18 -32.64
CA LEU A 445 -12.16 10.01 -32.67
C LEU A 445 -12.56 9.67 -31.25
N ALA A 446 -13.83 9.88 -30.90
CA ALA A 446 -14.36 9.64 -29.56
C ALA A 446 -15.28 8.41 -29.56
N ALA A 447 -15.00 7.43 -28.70
CA ALA A 447 -15.94 6.38 -28.34
C ALA A 447 -16.78 6.89 -27.16
N THR A 448 -18.03 7.30 -27.40
CA THR A 448 -18.93 7.81 -26.34
C THR A 448 -19.55 6.71 -25.50
N ASP A 449 -19.54 5.49 -26.03
CA ASP A 449 -20.10 4.28 -25.43
C ASP A 449 -19.03 3.16 -25.44
N PRO A 450 -19.15 2.12 -24.58
CA PRO A 450 -18.12 1.09 -24.46
C PRO A 450 -17.85 0.35 -25.77
N VAL A 451 -16.58 0.12 -26.12
CA VAL A 451 -16.18 -0.50 -27.40
C VAL A 451 -15.00 -1.46 -27.24
N GLU A 452 -14.98 -2.57 -27.99
CA GLU A 452 -13.80 -3.41 -28.19
C GLU A 452 -13.12 -3.00 -29.50
N ILE A 453 -11.91 -2.46 -29.46
CA ILE A 453 -11.08 -2.08 -30.62
C ILE A 453 -9.92 -3.09 -30.71
N ASP A 454 -10.00 -4.00 -31.68
CA ASP A 454 -9.07 -5.13 -31.83
C ASP A 454 -8.21 -5.02 -33.09
N GLY A 455 -7.14 -4.25 -33.00
CA GLY A 455 -6.13 -4.09 -34.05
C GLY A 455 -5.31 -5.34 -34.35
N THR A 456 -5.35 -6.38 -33.48
CA THR A 456 -4.61 -7.65 -33.71
C THR A 456 -5.16 -8.44 -34.90
N THR A 457 -6.40 -8.13 -35.31
CA THR A 457 -7.06 -8.69 -36.50
C THR A 457 -6.42 -8.22 -37.82
N GLN A 458 -5.68 -7.10 -37.81
CA GLN A 458 -5.04 -6.56 -39.00
C GLN A 458 -3.96 -7.51 -39.56
N SER A 459 -4.05 -7.82 -40.86
CA SER A 459 -3.05 -8.59 -41.60
C SER A 459 -1.69 -7.87 -41.64
N GLY A 460 -0.87 -8.10 -40.61
CA GLY A 460 0.41 -7.44 -40.36
C GLY A 460 0.80 -7.41 -38.88
N GLY A 461 -0.18 -7.54 -37.96
CA GLY A 461 0.03 -7.69 -36.52
C GLY A 461 -0.52 -6.53 -35.68
N ALA A 462 -0.48 -5.30 -36.21
CA ALA A 462 -1.06 -4.13 -35.56
C ALA A 462 -1.59 -3.12 -36.59
N VAL A 463 -2.48 -2.24 -36.13
CA VAL A 463 -2.97 -1.08 -36.89
C VAL A 463 -2.05 0.11 -36.62
N PHE A 464 -1.32 0.53 -37.65
CA PHE A 464 -0.48 1.73 -37.59
C PHE A 464 -1.36 2.98 -37.62
N VAL A 465 -1.18 3.87 -36.64
CA VAL A 465 -1.93 5.12 -36.47
C VAL A 465 -0.94 6.29 -36.48
N GLU A 466 -1.05 7.15 -37.49
CA GLU A 466 -0.15 8.29 -37.72
C GLU A 466 -0.96 9.61 -37.81
N ASP A 467 -0.49 10.64 -37.09
CA ASP A 467 -0.92 12.03 -37.32
C ASP A 467 -0.05 12.65 -38.42
N THR A 468 -0.69 13.34 -39.36
CA THR A 468 -0.03 13.99 -40.51
C THR A 468 -0.02 15.53 -40.42
N VAL A 469 -0.64 16.10 -39.37
CA VAL A 469 -0.86 17.54 -39.20
C VAL A 469 -0.59 17.92 -37.74
N PHE A 470 0.69 17.97 -37.37
CA PHE A 470 1.16 18.28 -36.01
C PHE A 470 0.76 19.72 -35.56
N VAL A 471 -0.46 19.87 -35.03
CA VAL A 471 -1.03 21.16 -34.57
C VAL A 471 -1.36 21.21 -33.07
N GLY A 472 -0.71 20.33 -32.29
CA GLY A 472 -0.41 20.57 -30.88
C GLY A 472 -1.40 20.02 -29.85
N LEU A 473 -0.88 19.14 -28.98
CA LEU A 473 -1.37 18.86 -27.61
C LEU A 473 -2.81 18.34 -27.47
N GLY A 474 -3.45 17.87 -28.54
CA GLY A 474 -4.69 17.09 -28.50
C GLY A 474 -4.40 15.62 -28.79
N CYS A 475 -4.96 14.72 -27.98
CA CYS A 475 -4.96 13.29 -28.28
C CYS A 475 -5.95 12.98 -29.41
N GLN A 476 -5.62 12.01 -30.27
CA GLN A 476 -6.35 11.75 -31.51
C GLN A 476 -7.48 10.72 -31.33
N ILE A 477 -7.38 9.85 -30.32
CA ILE A 477 -8.42 8.89 -29.93
C ILE A 477 -8.81 9.15 -28.46
N SER A 478 -10.10 9.22 -28.17
CA SER A 478 -10.69 9.38 -26.84
C SER A 478 -11.64 8.22 -26.50
N LEU A 479 -11.48 7.62 -25.33
CA LEU A 479 -12.42 6.66 -24.75
C LEU A 479 -13.27 7.38 -23.68
N GLY A 480 -14.49 7.76 -24.05
CA GLY A 480 -15.45 8.48 -23.22
C GLY A 480 -16.43 7.58 -22.45
N GLY A 481 -16.82 6.45 -23.04
CA GLY A 481 -17.90 5.59 -22.52
C GLY A 481 -17.55 4.72 -21.32
N GLY A 482 -16.28 4.47 -21.07
CA GLY A 482 -15.83 3.48 -20.07
C GLY A 482 -15.93 2.04 -20.58
N LEU A 483 -15.54 1.08 -19.75
CA LEU A 483 -15.60 -0.38 -19.99
C LEU A 483 -15.07 -0.85 -21.38
N SER A 484 -14.23 -0.05 -22.04
CA SER A 484 -13.75 -0.31 -23.40
C SER A 484 -12.47 -1.14 -23.37
N LEU A 485 -12.27 -1.98 -24.40
CA LEU A 485 -11.07 -2.80 -24.58
C LEU A 485 -10.31 -2.30 -25.82
N VAL A 486 -9.04 -1.95 -25.69
CA VAL A 486 -8.19 -1.51 -26.82
C VAL A 486 -6.94 -2.37 -26.89
N ARG A 487 -6.74 -3.05 -28.02
CA ARG A 487 -5.53 -3.86 -28.27
C ARG A 487 -5.03 -3.82 -29.70
N GLY A 488 -3.72 -4.09 -29.87
CA GLY A 488 -3.09 -4.24 -31.18
C GLY A 488 -3.01 -2.95 -32.02
N LEU A 489 -3.07 -1.78 -31.39
CA LEU A 489 -2.80 -0.51 -32.05
C LEU A 489 -1.31 -0.15 -31.96
N ALA A 490 -0.77 0.49 -33.01
CA ALA A 490 0.58 1.04 -33.05
C ALA A 490 0.48 2.55 -33.30
N LEU A 491 0.40 3.32 -32.21
CA LEU A 491 0.27 4.77 -32.19
C LEU A 491 1.66 5.41 -32.23
N THR A 492 2.23 5.57 -33.42
CA THR A 492 3.61 6.06 -33.56
C THR A 492 3.74 7.54 -33.16
N ASP A 493 2.84 8.40 -33.65
CA ASP A 493 2.82 9.84 -33.36
C ASP A 493 1.43 10.32 -32.91
N ALA A 494 0.65 9.43 -32.28
CA ALA A 494 -0.69 9.71 -31.79
C ALA A 494 -0.84 9.38 -30.30
N CYS A 495 -1.63 10.17 -29.58
CA CYS A 495 -2.02 9.92 -28.19
C CYS A 495 -3.41 9.28 -28.12
N LEU A 496 -3.55 8.28 -27.25
CA LEU A 496 -4.82 7.78 -26.74
C LEU A 496 -5.13 8.48 -25.41
N ILE A 497 -6.34 9.03 -25.25
CA ILE A 497 -6.84 9.51 -23.97
C ILE A 497 -8.01 8.65 -23.50
N VAL A 498 -8.07 8.39 -22.19
CA VAL A 498 -9.25 7.84 -21.50
C VAL A 498 -9.81 8.95 -20.62
N GLU A 499 -11.07 9.31 -20.79
CA GLU A 499 -11.67 10.44 -20.08
C GLU A 499 -13.14 10.18 -19.73
N GLY A 500 -13.57 10.58 -18.53
CA GLY A 500 -14.96 10.39 -18.09
C GLY A 500 -15.27 8.96 -17.64
N GLY A 501 -15.49 8.04 -18.58
CA GLY A 501 -15.82 6.64 -18.28
C GLY A 501 -14.60 5.84 -17.81
N GLY A 502 -14.73 5.12 -16.69
CA GLY A 502 -13.69 4.26 -16.12
C GLY A 502 -13.82 2.79 -16.51
N GLY A 503 -12.95 1.94 -15.97
CA GLY A 503 -13.01 0.48 -16.15
C GLY A 503 -12.52 -0.03 -17.50
N ASN A 504 -11.74 0.76 -18.25
CA ASN A 504 -11.24 0.38 -19.56
C ASN A 504 -10.01 -0.53 -19.45
N VAL A 505 -9.79 -1.40 -20.42
CA VAL A 505 -8.62 -2.28 -20.55
C VAL A 505 -7.83 -1.87 -21.78
N ILE A 506 -6.54 -1.56 -21.61
CA ILE A 506 -5.63 -1.18 -22.68
C ILE A 506 -4.48 -2.17 -22.66
N GLU A 507 -4.41 -3.07 -23.63
CA GLU A 507 -3.50 -4.22 -23.63
C GLU A 507 -2.82 -4.42 -24.99
N GLY A 508 -1.55 -4.84 -25.02
CA GLY A 508 -0.90 -5.25 -26.28
C GLY A 508 -0.74 -4.15 -27.34
N ASN A 509 -0.70 -2.87 -26.93
CA ASN A 509 -0.51 -1.73 -27.83
C ASN A 509 0.94 -1.22 -27.82
N PHE A 510 1.28 -0.45 -28.86
CA PHE A 510 2.59 0.14 -29.08
C PHE A 510 2.44 1.67 -29.16
N PHE A 511 2.98 2.39 -28.17
CA PHE A 511 2.93 3.84 -28.05
C PHE A 511 4.31 4.43 -28.38
N GLY A 512 4.34 5.37 -29.33
CA GLY A 512 5.57 6.00 -29.80
C GLY A 512 6.43 5.10 -30.71
N THR A 513 5.90 3.96 -31.14
CA THR A 513 6.66 2.91 -31.84
C THR A 513 5.77 1.99 -32.68
N ASP A 514 6.40 1.11 -33.46
CA ASP A 514 5.77 -0.01 -34.17
C ASP A 514 6.01 -1.36 -33.45
N PRO A 515 5.34 -2.47 -33.84
CA PRO A 515 5.49 -3.78 -33.21
C PRO A 515 6.88 -4.43 -33.28
N THR A 516 7.81 -3.90 -34.08
CA THR A 516 9.20 -4.35 -34.13
C THR A 516 10.15 -3.53 -33.25
N LEU A 517 9.65 -2.47 -32.61
CA LEU A 517 10.43 -1.46 -31.87
C LEU A 517 11.57 -0.82 -32.69
N THR A 518 11.36 -0.63 -34.01
CA THR A 518 12.36 0.01 -34.89
C THR A 518 11.99 1.45 -35.28
N THR A 519 10.72 1.81 -35.13
CA THR A 519 10.18 3.16 -35.34
C THR A 519 10.17 3.90 -34.00
N VAL A 520 10.50 5.19 -34.00
CA VAL A 520 10.57 6.03 -32.79
C VAL A 520 9.89 7.37 -33.08
N GLY A 521 8.72 7.57 -32.50
CA GLY A 521 7.86 8.76 -32.63
C GLY A 521 7.62 9.44 -31.28
N THR A 522 6.41 9.96 -31.06
CA THR A 522 5.98 10.62 -29.80
C THR A 522 4.60 10.21 -29.27
N GLY A 523 4.00 9.12 -29.77
CA GLY A 523 2.69 8.65 -29.31
C GLY A 523 2.67 8.16 -27.85
N SER A 524 1.56 8.36 -27.14
CA SER A 524 1.46 8.24 -25.67
C SER A 524 0.06 7.84 -25.18
N LEU A 525 -0.08 7.63 -23.86
CA LEU A 525 -1.34 7.35 -23.18
C LEU A 525 -1.59 8.35 -22.04
N SER A 526 -2.78 8.95 -21.98
CA SER A 526 -3.23 9.79 -20.86
C SER A 526 -4.54 9.23 -20.26
N ILE A 527 -4.58 9.07 -18.94
CA ILE A 527 -5.69 8.51 -18.16
C ILE A 527 -6.30 9.61 -17.28
N ARG A 528 -7.57 9.93 -17.52
CA ARG A 528 -8.38 10.91 -16.77
C ARG A 528 -9.74 10.31 -16.37
N SER A 529 -9.72 9.06 -15.92
CA SER A 529 -10.84 8.37 -15.28
C SER A 529 -10.33 7.27 -14.35
N ASP A 530 -11.24 6.56 -13.69
CA ASP A 530 -10.93 5.58 -12.65
C ASP A 530 -10.85 4.13 -13.17
N SER A 531 -10.21 3.25 -12.39
CA SER A 531 -10.27 1.78 -12.54
C SER A 531 -9.83 1.24 -13.89
N ASN A 532 -8.97 1.95 -14.62
CA ASN A 532 -8.45 1.48 -15.90
C ASN A 532 -7.29 0.50 -15.68
N LEU A 533 -7.28 -0.60 -16.44
CA LEU A 533 -6.18 -1.56 -16.50
C LEU A 533 -5.32 -1.25 -17.73
N VAL A 534 -4.08 -0.82 -17.52
CA VAL A 534 -3.07 -0.68 -18.56
C VAL A 534 -2.14 -1.87 -18.47
N GLY A 535 -2.26 -2.81 -19.40
CA GLY A 535 -1.42 -3.99 -19.51
C GLY A 535 -2.03 -5.26 -18.91
N GLY A 536 -1.17 -6.12 -18.36
CA GLY A 536 -1.55 -7.40 -17.75
C GLY A 536 -0.37 -8.38 -17.65
N THR A 537 -0.57 -9.47 -16.89
CA THR A 537 0.46 -10.49 -16.65
C THR A 537 0.71 -11.44 -17.84
N ALA A 538 -0.20 -11.47 -18.82
CA ALA A 538 -0.04 -12.25 -20.04
C ALA A 538 0.92 -11.54 -21.04
N PRO A 539 1.86 -12.25 -21.70
CA PRO A 539 2.79 -11.63 -22.64
C PRO A 539 2.15 -10.90 -23.84
N GLY A 540 0.90 -11.24 -24.18
CA GLY A 540 0.12 -10.54 -25.22
C GLY A 540 -0.57 -9.27 -24.74
N SER A 541 -0.72 -9.08 -23.43
CA SER A 541 -1.38 -7.92 -22.82
C SER A 541 -0.41 -6.76 -22.54
N ARG A 542 0.90 -7.02 -22.52
CA ARG A 542 1.96 -6.00 -22.36
C ARG A 542 1.84 -4.89 -23.41
N ASN A 543 1.66 -3.65 -22.97
CA ASN A 543 1.90 -2.50 -23.84
C ASN A 543 3.40 -2.14 -23.86
N PHE A 544 3.85 -1.56 -24.97
CA PHE A 544 5.20 -1.02 -25.15
C PHE A 544 5.14 0.49 -25.36
N PHE A 545 5.99 1.23 -24.66
CA PHE A 545 6.10 2.69 -24.70
C PHE A 545 7.53 3.12 -25.06
N VAL A 546 7.69 4.04 -26.00
CA VAL A 546 8.98 4.59 -26.45
C VAL A 546 8.82 6.08 -26.71
N ASN A 547 9.65 6.96 -26.14
CA ASN A 547 9.56 8.44 -26.23
C ASN A 547 8.28 9.12 -25.68
N GLY A 548 7.12 8.48 -25.80
CA GLY A 548 5.87 8.90 -25.18
C GLY A 548 5.57 8.01 -23.97
N GLY A 549 5.32 8.64 -22.83
CA GLY A 549 5.07 7.96 -21.56
C GLY A 549 3.59 7.64 -21.31
N LEU A 550 3.31 7.31 -20.05
CA LEU A 550 1.99 7.15 -19.47
C LEU A 550 1.73 8.28 -18.46
N ASP A 551 0.65 9.02 -18.67
CA ASP A 551 0.18 10.10 -17.81
C ASP A 551 -1.14 9.70 -17.12
N ILE A 552 -1.22 9.81 -15.79
CA ILE A 552 -2.43 9.47 -15.00
C ILE A 552 -2.81 10.68 -14.15
N GLY A 553 -3.96 11.31 -14.42
CA GLY A 553 -4.42 12.51 -13.70
C GLY A 553 -3.75 13.82 -14.13
N GLY A 554 -2.94 13.83 -15.18
CA GLY A 554 -2.31 15.05 -15.70
C GLY A 554 -3.28 15.93 -16.50
N GLY A 555 -3.49 17.16 -16.06
CA GLY A 555 -4.18 18.19 -16.86
C GLY A 555 -4.74 19.36 -16.06
N VAL A 556 -4.80 20.54 -16.67
CA VAL A 556 -5.34 21.75 -16.02
C VAL A 556 -6.87 21.65 -15.92
N GLY A 557 -7.37 21.15 -14.79
CA GLY A 557 -8.80 21.11 -14.47
C GLY A 557 -9.56 19.88 -15.00
N GLY A 558 -8.87 18.74 -15.16
CA GLY A 558 -9.52 17.45 -15.40
C GLY A 558 -10.16 16.85 -14.13
N PRO A 559 -10.99 15.79 -14.26
CA PRO A 559 -11.44 15.00 -13.12
C PRO A 559 -10.27 14.19 -12.51
N THR A 560 -10.51 13.67 -11.31
CA THR A 560 -9.64 12.72 -10.62
C THR A 560 -9.45 11.43 -11.42
N ALA A 561 -8.33 10.74 -11.18
CA ALA A 561 -8.01 9.45 -11.80
C ALA A 561 -7.62 8.45 -10.72
N PHE A 562 -8.59 7.70 -10.20
CA PHE A 562 -8.41 6.81 -9.05
C PHE A 562 -8.26 5.34 -9.44
N ASP A 563 -7.50 4.59 -8.64
CA ASP A 563 -7.49 3.12 -8.66
C ASP A 563 -7.15 2.49 -10.03
N ASN A 564 -6.33 3.16 -10.85
CA ASN A 564 -5.85 2.62 -12.12
C ASN A 564 -4.66 1.68 -11.88
N ARG A 565 -4.63 0.55 -12.59
CA ARG A 565 -3.61 -0.50 -12.46
C ARG A 565 -2.73 -0.55 -13.71
N VAL A 566 -1.42 -0.44 -13.56
CA VAL A 566 -0.44 -0.43 -14.66
C VAL A 566 0.44 -1.67 -14.53
N LEU A 567 0.10 -2.75 -15.23
CA LEU A 567 0.68 -4.09 -14.98
C LEU A 567 1.49 -4.63 -16.17
N GLY A 568 2.69 -5.15 -15.91
CA GLY A 568 3.46 -5.99 -16.85
C GLY A 568 3.96 -5.30 -18.13
N ASN A 569 3.85 -3.97 -18.22
CA ASN A 569 4.19 -3.18 -19.41
C ASN A 569 5.72 -3.02 -19.60
N SER A 570 6.13 -2.39 -20.70
CA SER A 570 7.53 -2.12 -21.00
C SER A 570 7.74 -0.70 -21.54
N PHE A 571 8.60 0.07 -20.88
CA PHE A 571 8.83 1.49 -21.14
C PHE A 571 10.31 1.74 -21.48
N GLY A 572 10.60 2.26 -22.67
CA GLY A 572 11.95 2.62 -23.11
C GLY A 572 12.92 1.44 -23.28
N VAL A 573 12.41 0.21 -23.48
CA VAL A 573 13.20 -1.03 -23.56
C VAL A 573 12.88 -1.87 -24.80
N ASP A 574 13.81 -2.75 -25.18
CA ASP A 574 13.61 -3.72 -26.27
C ASP A 574 12.63 -4.86 -25.91
N ILE A 575 12.18 -5.61 -26.92
CA ILE A 575 11.20 -6.72 -26.75
C ILE A 575 11.74 -7.82 -25.80
N ALA A 576 13.06 -7.98 -25.71
CA ALA A 576 13.71 -8.96 -24.85
C ALA A 576 13.88 -8.47 -23.40
N GLY A 577 13.72 -7.17 -23.14
CA GLY A 577 14.07 -6.53 -21.88
C GLY A 577 15.56 -6.55 -21.57
N THR A 578 16.41 -6.44 -22.60
CA THR A 578 17.88 -6.53 -22.50
C THR A 578 18.64 -5.27 -22.91
N GLY A 579 17.95 -4.28 -23.47
CA GLY A 579 18.51 -3.01 -23.91
C GLY A 579 17.47 -1.89 -23.89
N THR A 580 17.93 -0.65 -23.92
CA THR A 580 17.11 0.56 -24.03
C THR A 580 16.72 0.85 -25.50
N VAL A 581 15.54 1.43 -25.71
CA VAL A 581 15.02 1.80 -27.05
C VAL A 581 14.42 3.20 -27.02
N GLY A 582 14.84 4.03 -27.98
CA GLY A 582 14.40 5.43 -28.11
C GLY A 582 14.93 6.30 -26.97
N GLY A 583 14.05 7.14 -26.44
CA GLY A 583 14.28 7.97 -25.26
C GLY A 583 13.16 7.83 -24.23
N SER A 584 13.06 8.81 -23.34
CA SER A 584 12.26 8.80 -22.12
C SER A 584 10.81 8.39 -22.34
N ALA A 585 10.37 7.32 -21.67
CA ALA A 585 8.97 6.91 -21.61
C ALA A 585 8.54 6.81 -20.12
N PRO A 586 8.43 7.95 -19.40
CA PRO A 586 8.14 7.94 -17.97
C PRO A 586 6.70 7.54 -17.67
N ILE A 587 6.46 7.11 -16.43
CA ILE A 587 5.12 7.05 -15.83
C ILE A 587 4.96 8.28 -14.92
N THR A 588 3.89 9.04 -15.10
CA THR A 588 3.53 10.20 -14.24
C THR A 588 2.15 9.99 -13.63
N VAL A 589 2.01 10.25 -12.33
CA VAL A 589 0.76 10.14 -11.58
C VAL A 589 0.48 11.44 -10.82
N GLY A 590 -0.70 12.01 -11.03
CA GLY A 590 -1.20 13.24 -10.42
C GLY A 590 -0.86 14.52 -11.20
N SER A 591 -1.49 15.65 -10.83
CA SER A 591 -0.99 16.97 -11.20
C SER A 591 -1.48 18.10 -10.27
N GLY A 592 -0.52 18.89 -9.77
CA GLY A 592 -0.80 20.11 -8.99
C GLY A 592 -1.57 19.83 -7.70
N THR A 593 -2.84 20.28 -7.65
CA THR A 593 -3.72 20.13 -6.47
C THR A 593 -4.92 19.20 -6.74
N PHE A 594 -4.86 18.37 -7.79
CA PHE A 594 -5.94 17.45 -8.17
C PHE A 594 -5.50 16.00 -7.95
N GLY A 595 -6.41 15.20 -7.37
CA GLY A 595 -6.04 13.90 -6.83
C GLY A 595 -6.06 12.73 -7.81
N ALA A 596 -5.02 11.91 -7.70
CA ALA A 596 -4.88 10.62 -8.37
C ALA A 596 -4.51 9.54 -7.35
N SER A 597 -5.40 9.27 -6.39
CA SER A 597 -5.15 8.31 -5.30
C SER A 597 -5.40 6.85 -5.68
N GLY A 598 -4.80 5.92 -4.91
CA GLY A 598 -5.06 4.47 -5.01
C GLY A 598 -4.51 3.80 -6.27
N ASN A 599 -3.76 4.52 -7.12
CA ASN A 599 -3.20 3.97 -8.35
C ASN A 599 -2.09 2.94 -8.06
N GLU A 600 -2.00 1.89 -8.87
CA GLU A 600 -1.03 0.81 -8.73
C GLU A 600 -0.09 0.76 -9.95
N ILE A 601 1.19 1.03 -9.72
CA ILE A 601 2.25 0.97 -10.72
C ILE A 601 3.06 -0.31 -10.51
N GLY A 602 2.76 -1.33 -11.31
CA GLY A 602 3.24 -2.69 -11.13
C GLY A 602 2.30 -3.48 -10.22
N GLY A 603 2.82 -4.40 -9.42
CA GLY A 603 2.01 -5.18 -8.48
C GLY A 603 2.84 -6.18 -7.69
N SER A 604 2.18 -6.92 -6.79
CA SER A 604 2.81 -7.85 -5.84
C SER A 604 2.71 -9.32 -6.23
N ALA A 605 2.02 -9.66 -7.33
CA ALA A 605 1.98 -11.00 -7.91
C ALA A 605 2.99 -11.18 -9.08
N PRO A 606 3.32 -12.43 -9.47
CA PRO A 606 4.25 -12.68 -10.57
C PRO A 606 3.79 -12.06 -11.90
N LEU A 607 4.73 -11.39 -12.59
CA LEU A 607 4.55 -10.70 -13.88
C LEU A 607 3.70 -9.41 -13.84
N GLU A 608 3.26 -8.93 -12.67
CA GLU A 608 2.57 -7.63 -12.56
C GLU A 608 3.53 -6.43 -12.64
N GLY A 609 4.77 -6.57 -12.17
CA GLY A 609 5.78 -5.50 -12.23
C GLY A 609 6.13 -5.06 -13.66
N ASN A 610 6.21 -3.74 -13.89
CA ASN A 610 6.61 -3.18 -15.19
C ASN A 610 8.14 -3.19 -15.35
N LEU A 611 8.59 -3.12 -16.61
CA LEU A 611 10.00 -2.95 -16.97
C LEU A 611 10.23 -1.55 -17.54
N LEU A 612 11.11 -0.76 -16.93
CA LEU A 612 11.41 0.63 -17.27
C LEU A 612 12.90 0.83 -17.55
N GLY A 613 13.23 1.36 -18.73
CA GLY A 613 14.59 1.65 -19.19
C GLY A 613 15.25 2.88 -18.57
N GLY A 614 14.69 3.43 -17.49
CA GLY A 614 15.09 4.72 -16.93
C GLY A 614 14.59 5.90 -17.78
N CYS A 615 15.22 7.06 -17.60
CA CYS A 615 15.03 8.23 -18.45
C CYS A 615 16.32 8.53 -19.26
N ILE A 616 16.27 9.47 -20.22
CA ILE A 616 17.47 9.94 -20.94
C ILE A 616 17.81 11.42 -20.74
N ASP A 617 16.98 12.18 -20.02
CA ASP A 617 17.31 13.55 -19.60
C ASP A 617 17.85 13.52 -18.16
N PRO A 618 19.13 13.88 -17.93
CA PRO A 618 19.76 13.78 -16.62
C PRO A 618 19.39 14.90 -15.63
N LEU A 619 18.56 15.88 -16.01
CA LEU A 619 18.33 17.11 -15.22
C LEU A 619 16.88 17.32 -14.75
N ILE A 620 15.89 16.70 -15.37
CA ILE A 620 14.46 17.02 -15.14
C ILE A 620 13.53 15.79 -15.20
N CYS A 621 14.02 14.60 -14.83
CA CYS A 621 13.29 13.36 -15.10
C CYS A 621 13.55 12.20 -14.13
N ALA A 622 12.48 11.45 -13.85
CA ALA A 622 12.53 10.14 -13.20
C ALA A 622 11.75 9.10 -14.02
N ALA A 623 12.01 7.80 -13.82
CA ALA A 623 11.30 6.73 -14.54
C ALA A 623 9.83 6.61 -14.10
N VAL A 624 9.56 6.78 -12.79
CA VAL A 624 8.21 6.96 -12.23
C VAL A 624 8.19 8.27 -11.44
N THR A 625 7.15 9.08 -11.64
CA THR A 625 6.97 10.40 -11.00
C THR A 625 5.58 10.50 -10.38
N ILE A 626 5.50 10.64 -9.06
CA ILE A 626 4.27 10.83 -8.30
C ILE A 626 4.24 12.29 -7.84
N VAL A 627 3.23 13.06 -8.26
CA VAL A 627 3.22 14.53 -8.12
C VAL A 627 1.90 15.08 -7.61
N GLY A 628 1.99 16.07 -6.74
CA GLY A 628 0.89 16.95 -6.33
C GLY A 628 0.14 16.52 -5.07
N THR A 629 -0.38 17.52 -4.35
CA THR A 629 -0.91 17.39 -2.98
C THR A 629 -2.24 16.67 -2.85
N GLY A 630 -2.92 16.42 -3.97
CA GLY A 630 -4.09 15.54 -4.02
C GLY A 630 -3.75 14.07 -4.26
N THR A 631 -2.49 13.76 -4.58
CA THR A 631 -2.04 12.40 -4.95
C THR A 631 -1.65 11.66 -3.69
N THR A 632 -2.43 10.63 -3.36
CA THR A 632 -2.26 9.83 -2.14
C THR A 632 -2.22 8.33 -2.42
N ASP A 633 -1.77 7.53 -1.46
CA ASP A 633 -2.04 6.08 -1.42
C ASP A 633 -1.63 5.30 -2.70
N THR A 634 -0.60 5.78 -3.40
CA THR A 634 -0.14 5.17 -4.66
C THR A 634 0.81 4.01 -4.36
N LEU A 635 0.56 2.86 -4.96
CA LEU A 635 1.39 1.66 -4.81
C LEU A 635 2.37 1.59 -5.99
N ILE A 636 3.66 1.37 -5.72
CA ILE A 636 4.67 1.13 -6.75
C ILE A 636 5.37 -0.18 -6.41
N GLN A 637 5.03 -1.28 -7.09
CA GLN A 637 5.41 -2.64 -6.67
C GLN A 637 5.97 -3.51 -7.80
N GLY A 638 6.99 -4.31 -7.47
CA GLY A 638 7.54 -5.36 -8.34
C GLY A 638 8.26 -4.89 -9.60
N ASN A 639 8.43 -3.58 -9.81
CA ASN A 639 8.99 -3.04 -11.05
C ASN A 639 10.50 -3.33 -11.19
N ARG A 640 10.99 -3.22 -12.42
CA ARG A 640 12.41 -3.27 -12.78
C ARG A 640 12.77 -1.96 -13.45
N ILE A 641 13.54 -1.11 -12.77
CA ILE A 641 13.90 0.24 -13.20
C ILE A 641 15.41 0.27 -13.46
N GLY A 642 15.80 0.62 -14.69
CA GLY A 642 17.19 0.65 -15.13
C GLY A 642 17.89 -0.71 -15.19
N THR A 643 17.13 -1.81 -15.01
CA THR A 643 17.63 -3.19 -15.01
C THR A 643 16.99 -4.01 -16.13
N ASP A 644 17.63 -5.12 -16.50
CA ASP A 644 17.08 -6.09 -17.44
C ASP A 644 15.82 -6.78 -16.88
N ALA A 645 15.10 -7.51 -17.72
CA ALA A 645 13.87 -8.23 -17.32
C ALA A 645 14.07 -9.25 -16.18
N ALA A 646 15.32 -9.62 -15.86
CA ALA A 646 15.66 -10.49 -14.74
C ALA A 646 15.98 -9.72 -13.44
N GLY A 647 16.16 -8.39 -13.49
CA GLY A 647 16.72 -7.60 -12.39
C GLY A 647 18.17 -7.97 -12.08
N ALA A 648 18.90 -8.51 -13.04
CA ALA A 648 20.23 -9.12 -12.87
C ALA A 648 21.37 -8.26 -13.42
N VAL A 649 21.10 -7.40 -14.40
CA VAL A 649 22.08 -6.52 -15.08
C VAL A 649 21.50 -5.12 -15.27
N ARG A 650 22.32 -4.07 -15.12
CA ARG A 650 21.95 -2.69 -15.45
C ARG A 650 21.85 -2.52 -16.97
N LEU A 651 20.81 -1.85 -17.47
CA LEU A 651 20.68 -1.55 -18.89
C LEU A 651 21.68 -0.44 -19.32
N PRO A 652 22.17 -0.44 -20.57
CA PRO A 652 23.07 0.62 -21.05
C PRO A 652 22.33 1.96 -21.26
N GLY A 653 22.98 3.07 -20.93
CA GLY A 653 22.47 4.43 -21.21
C GLY A 653 21.26 4.87 -20.37
N THR A 654 20.97 4.16 -19.28
CA THR A 654 20.02 4.56 -18.24
C THR A 654 20.46 5.88 -17.61
N GLN A 655 19.55 6.82 -17.38
CA GLN A 655 19.82 8.09 -16.70
C GLN A 655 18.62 8.57 -15.87
N GLY A 656 18.85 9.54 -14.99
CA GLY A 656 17.82 10.17 -14.17
C GLY A 656 17.52 9.40 -12.89
N THR A 657 16.61 9.96 -12.09
CA THR A 657 16.17 9.35 -10.83
C THR A 657 15.30 8.12 -11.09
N GLY A 658 15.35 7.11 -10.22
CA GLY A 658 14.53 5.92 -10.36
C GLY A 658 13.05 6.22 -10.13
N ILE A 659 12.70 6.66 -8.93
CA ILE A 659 11.35 7.08 -8.53
C ILE A 659 11.40 8.46 -7.86
N LEU A 660 10.52 9.37 -8.26
CA LEU A 660 10.33 10.69 -7.67
C LEU A 660 8.95 10.80 -7.02
N VAL A 661 8.87 11.35 -5.81
CA VAL A 661 7.64 11.73 -5.11
C VAL A 661 7.74 13.19 -4.69
N ASP A 662 6.84 14.04 -5.19
CA ASP A 662 6.88 15.51 -5.07
C ASP A 662 5.50 16.08 -4.69
N GLY A 663 5.37 16.54 -3.45
CA GLY A 663 4.12 16.97 -2.81
C GLY A 663 3.11 15.86 -2.46
N ALA A 664 3.39 14.58 -2.74
CA ALA A 664 2.45 13.46 -2.61
C ALA A 664 2.66 12.63 -1.32
N SER A 665 1.60 12.00 -0.82
CA SER A 665 1.59 11.34 0.51
C SER A 665 1.07 9.90 0.49
N GLY A 666 1.41 9.10 1.51
CA GLY A 666 0.91 7.72 1.62
C GLY A 666 1.38 6.74 0.52
N THR A 667 2.35 7.14 -0.32
CA THR A 667 2.88 6.28 -1.39
C THR A 667 3.64 5.10 -0.79
N LEU A 668 3.28 3.87 -1.15
CA LEU A 668 4.03 2.66 -0.81
C LEU A 668 4.91 2.25 -1.99
N ILE A 669 6.21 2.46 -1.85
CA ILE A 669 7.23 2.02 -2.81
C ILE A 669 7.77 0.68 -2.32
N GLY A 670 7.38 -0.39 -3.00
CA GLY A 670 7.76 -1.77 -2.68
C GLY A 670 6.79 -2.44 -1.70
N GLY A 671 7.30 -3.27 -0.80
CA GLY A 671 6.51 -3.96 0.21
C GLY A 671 7.06 -5.34 0.59
N THR A 672 6.43 -5.96 1.58
CA THR A 672 6.88 -7.22 2.22
C THR A 672 6.50 -8.49 1.45
N ALA A 673 5.56 -8.43 0.50
CA ALA A 673 5.14 -9.59 -0.30
C ALA A 673 6.24 -10.01 -1.30
N PRO A 674 6.43 -11.31 -1.61
CA PRO A 674 7.64 -11.79 -2.29
C PRO A 674 7.98 -11.17 -3.65
N MET A 675 7.00 -10.68 -4.43
CA MET A 675 7.24 -9.97 -5.70
C MET A 675 7.03 -8.45 -5.60
N ALA A 676 6.61 -7.90 -4.46
CA ALA A 676 6.43 -6.45 -4.27
C ALA A 676 7.74 -5.62 -4.33
N PRO A 677 8.95 -6.15 -4.00
CA PRO A 677 10.21 -5.41 -4.18
C PRO A 677 10.44 -4.88 -5.60
N ASN A 678 10.62 -3.56 -5.71
CA ASN A 678 11.19 -2.96 -6.92
C ASN A 678 12.70 -3.20 -6.94
N VAL A 679 13.28 -3.26 -8.15
CA VAL A 679 14.73 -3.29 -8.36
C VAL A 679 15.13 -2.06 -9.16
N LEU A 680 16.01 -1.24 -8.59
CA LEU A 680 16.43 0.04 -9.13
C LEU A 680 17.95 0.04 -9.36
N ALA A 681 18.38 0.25 -10.60
CA ALA A 681 19.76 0.55 -10.95
C ALA A 681 19.85 1.87 -11.73
N GLY A 682 20.88 2.66 -11.45
CA GLY A 682 21.01 4.04 -11.91
C GLY A 682 21.77 4.17 -13.23
N ASN A 683 22.59 5.21 -13.30
CA ASN A 683 23.22 5.74 -14.51
C ASN A 683 24.65 5.19 -14.75
N ASP A 684 25.05 5.04 -16.01
CA ASP A 684 26.43 4.63 -16.39
C ASP A 684 27.43 5.79 -16.60
N THR A 685 26.98 7.05 -16.49
CA THR A 685 27.76 8.26 -16.82
C THR A 685 28.27 9.10 -15.63
N GLY A 686 27.75 8.91 -14.42
CA GLY A 686 28.23 9.61 -13.21
C GLY A 686 27.89 11.11 -13.13
N PHE A 687 26.65 11.49 -13.45
CA PHE A 687 26.12 12.83 -13.16
C PHE A 687 25.54 12.90 -11.74
N ALA A 688 25.90 13.94 -10.99
CA ALA A 688 25.28 14.32 -9.72
C ALA A 688 23.81 14.78 -9.89
N GLY A 689 23.01 14.66 -8.84
CA GLY A 689 21.58 14.98 -8.79
C GLY A 689 20.66 13.84 -9.26
N GLN A 690 21.06 12.58 -9.08
CA GLN A 690 20.30 11.41 -9.54
C GLN A 690 20.27 10.31 -8.48
N HIS A 691 19.08 10.03 -7.96
CA HIS A 691 18.90 9.18 -6.77
C HIS A 691 18.07 7.94 -7.12
N GLY A 692 18.19 6.86 -6.35
CA GLY A 692 17.35 5.69 -6.53
C GLY A 692 15.88 6.04 -6.31
N ILE A 693 15.59 6.59 -5.13
CA ILE A 693 14.30 7.20 -4.80
C ILE A 693 14.55 8.60 -4.25
N LEU A 694 13.80 9.60 -4.74
CA LEU A 694 13.79 10.96 -4.22
C LEU A 694 12.39 11.31 -3.68
N LEU A 695 12.32 11.60 -2.39
CA LEU A 695 11.16 12.26 -1.76
C LEU A 695 11.48 13.76 -1.63
N VAL A 696 10.64 14.65 -2.13
CA VAL A 696 10.89 16.10 -2.13
C VAL A 696 9.65 16.94 -1.81
N ASP A 697 9.89 18.12 -1.23
CA ASP A 697 8.92 19.11 -0.76
C ASP A 697 8.16 18.74 0.53
N ILE A 698 7.61 19.76 1.18
CA ILE A 698 7.16 19.76 2.58
C ILE A 698 5.83 19.02 2.76
N GLU A 699 5.07 18.87 1.67
CA GLU A 699 3.79 18.17 1.62
C GLU A 699 3.99 16.65 1.39
N THR A 700 5.20 16.22 0.99
CA THR A 700 5.59 14.80 0.86
C THR A 700 5.79 14.17 2.22
N THR A 701 4.73 13.51 2.71
CA THR A 701 4.64 13.01 4.09
C THR A 701 3.97 11.64 4.15
N GLY A 702 4.32 10.82 5.13
CA GLY A 702 3.70 9.50 5.34
C GLY A 702 3.94 8.49 4.21
N ASN A 703 4.95 8.69 3.35
CA ASN A 703 5.32 7.73 2.32
C ASN A 703 6.20 6.61 2.91
N HIS A 704 6.08 5.41 2.37
CA HIS A 704 6.76 4.20 2.82
C HIS A 704 7.63 3.63 1.69
N ILE A 705 8.91 3.38 1.97
CA ILE A 705 9.87 2.76 1.04
C ILE A 705 10.26 1.42 1.66
N GLU A 706 9.68 0.31 1.21
CA GLU A 706 9.81 -1.00 1.86
C GLU A 706 10.32 -2.12 0.93
N GLY A 707 11.28 -2.92 1.40
CA GLY A 707 11.72 -4.17 0.77
C GLY A 707 12.46 -4.03 -0.57
N ASN A 708 12.76 -2.81 -1.03
CA ASN A 708 13.33 -2.57 -2.37
C ASN A 708 14.82 -2.94 -2.47
N PHE A 709 15.27 -3.21 -3.69
CA PHE A 709 16.67 -3.41 -4.05
C PHE A 709 17.17 -2.19 -4.81
N ILE A 710 18.04 -1.39 -4.19
CA ILE A 710 18.47 -0.08 -4.70
C ILE A 710 19.99 -0.07 -4.90
N GLY A 711 20.43 0.25 -6.11
CA GLY A 711 21.84 0.16 -6.53
C GLY A 711 22.31 -1.28 -6.78
N THR A 712 21.44 -2.27 -6.66
CA THR A 712 21.80 -3.70 -6.61
C THR A 712 20.84 -4.58 -7.41
N ASN A 713 21.21 -5.83 -7.64
CA ASN A 713 20.38 -6.80 -8.35
C ASN A 713 19.21 -7.32 -7.50
N LEU A 714 18.26 -8.03 -8.12
CA LEU A 714 17.07 -8.63 -7.47
C LEU A 714 17.40 -9.60 -6.31
N GLY A 715 18.63 -10.09 -6.20
CA GLY A 715 19.07 -10.89 -5.06
C GLY A 715 19.74 -10.09 -3.94
N GLY A 716 20.01 -8.80 -4.15
CA GLY A 716 20.86 -7.97 -3.28
C GLY A 716 22.28 -8.53 -3.14
N THR A 717 22.85 -9.07 -4.23
CA THR A 717 24.12 -9.83 -4.22
C THR A 717 25.23 -9.22 -5.07
N ALA A 718 24.92 -8.27 -5.96
CA ALA A 718 25.90 -7.63 -6.82
C ALA A 718 25.47 -6.20 -7.13
N ALA A 719 26.43 -5.26 -6.98
CA ALA A 719 26.21 -3.86 -7.28
C ALA A 719 25.93 -3.67 -8.78
N LEU A 720 24.81 -3.02 -9.07
CA LEU A 720 24.46 -2.50 -10.39
C LEU A 720 24.74 -0.99 -10.47
N GLY A 721 24.57 -0.29 -9.35
CA GLY A 721 25.02 1.08 -9.06
C GLY A 721 24.49 2.17 -9.97
N GLY A 722 25.10 3.34 -9.86
CA GLY A 722 24.90 4.47 -10.78
C GLY A 722 23.96 5.58 -10.31
N TYR A 723 23.42 5.48 -9.09
CA TYR A 723 22.83 6.64 -8.41
C TYR A 723 23.90 7.32 -7.56
N GLU A 724 23.73 8.62 -7.32
CA GLU A 724 24.40 9.37 -6.26
C GLU A 724 23.96 8.76 -4.92
N ASP A 725 22.76 9.10 -4.45
CA ASP A 725 22.20 8.51 -3.23
C ASP A 725 21.24 7.35 -3.55
N GLY A 726 21.22 6.31 -2.72
CA GLY A 726 20.21 5.25 -2.82
C GLY A 726 18.80 5.78 -2.57
N VAL A 727 18.58 6.46 -1.44
CA VAL A 727 17.33 7.18 -1.13
C VAL A 727 17.68 8.59 -0.64
N ARG A 728 17.10 9.63 -1.25
CA ARG A 728 17.20 11.01 -0.75
C ARG A 728 15.84 11.53 -0.29
N ILE A 729 15.81 12.18 0.86
CA ILE A 729 14.63 12.83 1.45
C ILE A 729 14.96 14.31 1.63
N LEU A 730 14.41 15.18 0.78
CA LEU A 730 14.73 16.61 0.70
C LEU A 730 13.54 17.47 1.12
N ARG A 731 13.61 18.07 2.32
CA ARG A 731 12.55 18.92 2.92
C ARG A 731 11.23 18.18 3.23
N ALA A 732 11.20 16.87 3.03
CA ALA A 732 10.05 16.00 3.23
C ALA A 732 10.10 15.38 4.65
N GLY A 733 8.98 15.37 5.38
CA GLY A 733 8.93 14.96 6.79
C GLY A 733 8.02 13.76 7.06
N GLY A 734 8.27 13.00 8.13
CA GLY A 734 7.41 11.90 8.54
C GLY A 734 7.26 10.77 7.52
N ASN A 735 8.31 10.45 6.76
CA ASN A 735 8.35 9.32 5.82
C ASN A 735 9.17 8.15 6.41
N THR A 736 8.91 6.94 5.94
CA THR A 736 9.55 5.70 6.43
C THR A 736 10.42 5.05 5.36
N VAL A 737 11.70 4.82 5.64
CA VAL A 737 12.63 4.01 4.84
C VAL A 737 12.88 2.68 5.53
N GLY A 738 12.24 1.64 5.02
CA GLY A 738 12.25 0.30 5.59
C GLY A 738 11.09 0.09 6.55
N GLY A 739 11.25 -0.80 7.53
CA GLY A 739 10.19 -1.07 8.50
C GLY A 739 10.55 -2.17 9.50
N SER A 740 9.69 -2.34 10.51
CA SER A 740 9.83 -3.38 11.55
C SER A 740 9.23 -4.74 11.15
N ALA A 741 8.45 -4.79 10.06
CA ALA A 741 7.94 -6.04 9.50
C ALA A 741 9.06 -6.83 8.79
N THR A 742 8.97 -8.17 8.84
CA THR A 742 9.93 -9.03 8.13
C THR A 742 9.80 -8.79 6.62
N GLY A 743 10.90 -8.44 5.96
CA GLY A 743 10.94 -8.08 4.55
C GLY A 743 10.70 -6.59 4.24
N ALA A 744 10.41 -5.74 5.24
CA ALA A 744 10.21 -4.31 5.00
C ALA A 744 11.52 -3.53 4.86
N GLY A 745 12.63 -3.98 5.47
CA GLY A 745 13.94 -3.35 5.28
C GLY A 745 14.45 -3.47 3.83
N ASN A 746 14.87 -2.35 3.24
CA ASN A 746 15.44 -2.30 1.88
C ASN A 746 16.89 -2.81 1.86
N VAL A 747 17.39 -3.16 0.67
CA VAL A 747 18.79 -3.47 0.40
C VAL A 747 19.37 -2.37 -0.48
N ILE A 748 20.27 -1.56 0.09
CA ILE A 748 20.78 -0.31 -0.50
C ILE A 748 22.31 -0.37 -0.53
N GLY A 749 22.88 -0.55 -1.72
CA GLY A 749 24.31 -0.70 -1.88
C GLY A 749 24.76 -0.65 -3.33
N GLY A 750 25.99 -0.19 -3.58
CA GLY A 750 26.54 0.04 -4.92
C GLY A 750 26.32 1.46 -5.47
N ASN A 751 25.75 2.38 -4.69
CA ASN A 751 25.57 3.78 -5.07
C ASN A 751 26.92 4.53 -4.99
N SER A 752 27.02 5.73 -5.60
CA SER A 752 28.29 6.48 -5.70
C SER A 752 28.47 7.62 -4.70
N GLY A 753 27.38 8.00 -4.00
CA GLY A 753 27.36 8.75 -2.76
C GLY A 753 26.71 7.89 -1.68
N ASP A 754 25.71 8.43 -1.00
CA ASP A 754 25.14 7.84 0.24
C ASP A 754 24.24 6.62 0.01
N GLY A 755 24.09 5.80 1.05
CA GLY A 755 22.98 4.85 1.14
C GLY A 755 21.63 5.58 1.29
N ILE A 756 21.47 6.35 2.37
CA ILE A 756 20.28 7.16 2.64
C ILE A 756 20.70 8.58 3.05
N HIS A 757 20.16 9.59 2.38
CA HIS A 757 20.44 11.00 2.62
C HIS A 757 19.16 11.73 3.06
N VAL A 758 19.16 12.38 4.22
CA VAL A 758 18.03 13.16 4.76
C VAL A 758 18.45 14.62 4.95
N GLU A 759 17.87 15.54 4.17
CA GLU A 759 18.29 16.94 4.06
C GLU A 759 17.14 17.91 4.43
N ASP A 760 17.39 18.83 5.39
CA ASP A 760 16.55 20.01 5.63
C ASP A 760 17.24 21.31 5.17
N ILE A 761 16.47 22.20 4.54
CA ILE A 761 16.91 23.56 4.17
C ILE A 761 16.02 24.66 4.79
N SER A 762 16.06 24.74 6.12
CA SER A 762 15.82 25.93 6.96
C SER A 762 14.48 26.66 6.80
N SER A 763 13.48 26.06 6.16
CA SER A 763 12.24 26.75 5.74
C SER A 763 10.96 25.99 6.10
N ALA A 764 11.02 24.66 6.14
CA ALA A 764 10.08 23.77 6.80
C ALA A 764 10.82 22.45 7.04
N PRO A 765 10.86 21.91 8.27
CA PRO A 765 11.82 20.87 8.61
C PRO A 765 11.45 19.50 8.04
N ALA A 766 12.46 18.79 7.51
CA ALA A 766 12.40 17.38 7.12
C ALA A 766 12.34 16.44 8.36
N SER A 767 11.45 16.74 9.32
CA SER A 767 11.47 16.14 10.65
C SER A 767 10.67 14.86 10.78
N GLY A 768 11.08 13.99 11.71
CA GLY A 768 10.34 12.77 12.07
C GLY A 768 10.43 11.64 11.03
N ASN A 769 11.40 11.69 10.12
CA ASN A 769 11.67 10.60 9.20
C ASN A 769 12.23 9.38 9.96
N THR A 770 11.91 8.18 9.48
CA THR A 770 12.16 6.92 10.22
C THR A 770 12.83 5.89 9.31
N VAL A 771 13.98 5.35 9.73
CA VAL A 771 14.83 4.45 8.94
C VAL A 771 15.01 3.13 9.69
N LEU A 772 14.36 2.04 9.26
CA LEU A 772 14.26 0.78 10.04
C LEU A 772 14.60 -0.48 9.24
N GLY A 773 15.34 -1.40 9.86
CA GLY A 773 15.52 -2.78 9.39
C GLY A 773 16.35 -2.98 8.12
N ASN A 774 16.90 -1.92 7.52
CA ASN A 774 17.54 -1.94 6.21
C ASN A 774 18.88 -2.73 6.20
N ARG A 775 19.38 -3.03 4.99
CA ARG A 775 20.75 -3.47 4.69
C ARG A 775 21.42 -2.37 3.87
N ILE A 776 22.43 -1.72 4.43
CA ILE A 776 23.07 -0.54 3.85
C ILE A 776 24.56 -0.81 3.71
N GLY A 777 25.09 -0.63 2.50
CA GLY A 777 26.48 -0.99 2.14
C GLY A 777 26.74 -2.51 2.15
N THR A 778 25.71 -3.31 2.39
CA THR A 778 25.79 -4.77 2.57
C THR A 778 24.78 -5.50 1.68
N THR A 779 25.10 -6.75 1.35
CA THR A 779 24.19 -7.64 0.61
C THR A 779 22.90 -7.94 1.38
N ALA A 780 21.88 -8.51 0.72
CA ALA A 780 20.60 -8.85 1.34
C ALA A 780 20.69 -9.74 2.60
N SER A 781 21.79 -10.49 2.76
CA SER A 781 22.05 -11.28 3.98
C SER A 781 22.50 -10.42 5.17
N GLY A 782 23.10 -9.25 4.91
CA GLY A 782 23.86 -8.45 5.87
C GLY A 782 25.28 -8.98 6.14
N SER A 783 25.71 -10.07 5.50
CA SER A 783 26.96 -10.80 5.84
C SER A 783 28.04 -10.75 4.74
N ALA A 784 27.95 -9.81 3.81
CA ALA A 784 28.96 -9.56 2.77
C ALA A 784 28.84 -8.12 2.23
N PRO A 785 29.96 -7.49 1.82
CA PRO A 785 29.99 -6.08 1.41
C PRO A 785 29.33 -5.84 0.04
N LEU A 786 28.70 -4.67 -0.08
CA LEU A 786 28.02 -4.11 -1.25
C LEU A 786 28.11 -2.57 -1.16
N PRO A 787 29.33 -2.00 -1.18
CA PRO A 787 29.64 -0.64 -0.71
C PRO A 787 28.79 0.45 -1.37
N ASN A 788 28.37 1.45 -0.60
CA ASN A 788 28.05 2.78 -1.12
C ASN A 788 29.34 3.62 -1.22
N GLY A 789 29.26 4.77 -1.90
CA GLY A 789 30.42 5.58 -2.32
C GLY A 789 30.81 6.73 -1.38
N ASP A 790 29.90 7.12 -0.48
CA ASP A 790 30.20 7.89 0.74
C ASP A 790 29.58 7.14 1.93
N ASP A 791 28.60 7.70 2.65
CA ASP A 791 28.12 7.20 3.93
C ASP A 791 27.05 6.10 3.81
N GLY A 792 26.82 5.39 4.92
CA GLY A 792 25.64 4.55 5.07
C GLY A 792 24.35 5.37 5.18
N ILE A 793 24.28 6.26 6.18
CA ILE A 793 23.16 7.19 6.40
C ILE A 793 23.71 8.57 6.70
N TYR A 794 23.38 9.58 5.90
CA TYR A 794 23.72 10.98 6.15
C TYR A 794 22.45 11.78 6.48
N ASN A 795 22.47 12.52 7.60
CA ASN A 795 21.37 13.34 8.09
C ASN A 795 21.84 14.80 8.24
N GLU A 796 21.62 15.62 7.20
CA GLU A 796 21.97 17.05 7.19
C GLU A 796 20.80 17.91 7.70
N SER A 797 20.99 18.56 8.84
CA SER A 797 20.06 19.48 9.52
C SER A 797 18.67 18.93 9.91
N ALA A 798 18.32 17.70 9.56
CA ALA A 798 17.03 17.10 9.89
C ALA A 798 16.92 16.67 11.36
N LYS A 799 15.74 16.85 11.96
CA LYS A 799 15.46 16.65 13.40
C LYS A 799 14.40 15.58 13.67
N ASP A 800 14.37 15.05 14.89
CA ASP A 800 13.51 13.92 15.30
C ASP A 800 13.68 12.66 14.44
N THR A 801 14.79 12.51 13.70
CA THR A 801 15.03 11.34 12.83
C THR A 801 15.27 10.09 13.66
N VAL A 802 14.53 9.02 13.37
CA VAL A 802 14.67 7.71 14.03
C VAL A 802 15.49 6.78 13.15
N VAL A 803 16.69 6.39 13.58
CA VAL A 803 17.55 5.42 12.88
C VAL A 803 17.58 4.13 13.67
N GLY A 804 16.81 3.15 13.24
CA GLY A 804 16.64 1.87 13.93
C GLY A 804 15.73 1.95 15.16
N ALA A 805 15.33 0.78 15.65
CA ALA A 805 14.53 0.64 16.86
C ALA A 805 14.79 -0.75 17.48
N PRO A 806 14.40 -1.01 18.74
CA PRO A 806 14.56 -2.33 19.37
C PRO A 806 13.91 -3.46 18.55
N GLY A 807 14.74 -4.34 17.99
CA GLY A 807 14.31 -5.43 17.09
C GLY A 807 14.07 -5.04 15.62
N ALA A 808 14.30 -3.77 15.25
CA ALA A 808 14.15 -3.23 13.90
C ALA A 808 15.31 -2.28 13.51
N GLY A 809 16.50 -2.50 14.07
CA GLY A 809 17.73 -1.78 13.70
C GLY A 809 18.20 -2.11 12.29
N ASN A 810 18.95 -1.18 11.70
CA ASN A 810 19.58 -1.34 10.39
C ASN A 810 20.91 -2.10 10.51
N VAL A 811 21.38 -2.68 9.40
CA VAL A 811 22.73 -3.24 9.28
C VAL A 811 23.49 -2.37 8.29
N ILE A 812 24.54 -1.69 8.75
CA ILE A 812 25.21 -0.59 8.06
C ILE A 812 26.71 -0.86 8.05
N GLY A 813 27.27 -1.30 6.94
CA GLY A 813 28.67 -1.69 6.88
C GLY A 813 29.25 -1.62 5.47
N ALA A 814 30.57 -1.56 5.37
CA ALA A 814 31.34 -1.47 4.14
C ALA A 814 31.03 -0.24 3.25
N ASN A 815 30.42 0.82 3.79
CA ASN A 815 30.35 2.12 3.11
C ASN A 815 31.75 2.77 3.16
N THR A 816 32.11 3.61 2.18
CA THR A 816 33.48 4.17 2.09
C THR A 816 33.70 5.43 2.91
N GLY A 817 32.63 6.13 3.31
CA GLY A 817 32.62 7.10 4.40
C GLY A 817 32.25 6.44 5.73
N ASP A 818 31.41 7.10 6.51
CA ASP A 818 30.95 6.67 7.82
C ASP A 818 29.80 5.65 7.74
N GLY A 819 29.51 4.99 8.86
CA GLY A 819 28.25 4.26 9.03
C GLY A 819 27.07 5.23 9.04
N ILE A 820 27.13 6.25 9.89
CA ILE A 820 26.12 7.30 10.01
C ILE A 820 26.83 8.66 10.19
N GLU A 821 26.56 9.66 9.37
CA GLU A 821 26.86 11.08 9.67
C GLU A 821 25.57 11.82 10.07
N VAL A 822 25.68 12.65 11.10
CA VAL A 822 24.69 13.66 11.49
C VAL A 822 25.39 15.02 11.49
N LEU A 823 24.92 15.96 10.65
CA LEU A 823 25.56 17.27 10.47
C LEU A 823 24.60 18.45 10.70
N GLY A 824 25.03 19.41 11.52
CA GLY A 824 24.47 20.76 11.61
C GLY A 824 23.54 20.96 12.82
N ALA A 825 23.67 22.11 13.49
CA ALA A 825 23.02 22.47 14.76
C ALA A 825 21.47 22.49 14.80
N SER A 826 20.80 22.09 13.72
CA SER A 826 19.36 21.81 13.69
C SER A 826 19.03 20.34 14.01
N CYS A 827 20.01 19.43 13.93
CA CYS A 827 19.89 18.02 14.27
C CYS A 827 19.66 17.83 15.78
N LYS A 828 18.39 17.65 16.16
CA LYS A 828 17.95 17.51 17.55
C LYS A 828 16.93 16.42 17.74
N GLY A 829 16.95 15.75 18.89
CA GLY A 829 15.98 14.70 19.24
C GLY A 829 16.06 13.44 18.38
N LEU A 830 17.18 13.20 17.68
CA LEU A 830 17.39 11.97 16.93
C LEU A 830 17.42 10.75 17.86
N VAL A 831 16.91 9.61 17.40
CA VAL A 831 16.90 8.35 18.14
C VAL A 831 17.58 7.28 17.31
N ILE A 832 18.80 6.89 17.70
CA ILE A 832 19.62 5.91 16.99
C ILE A 832 19.66 4.63 17.83
N GLN A 833 18.94 3.58 17.45
CA GLN A 833 18.72 2.38 18.30
C GLN A 833 18.80 1.03 17.58
N GLY A 834 19.44 0.07 18.24
CA GLY A 834 19.48 -1.34 17.84
C GLY A 834 20.22 -1.66 16.53
N ASN A 835 20.95 -0.70 15.96
CA ASN A 835 21.65 -0.87 14.68
C ASN A 835 22.93 -1.69 14.83
N GLN A 836 23.31 -2.39 13.77
CA GLN A 836 24.58 -3.11 13.62
C GLN A 836 25.45 -2.30 12.65
N VAL A 837 26.54 -1.70 13.14
CA VAL A 837 27.31 -0.70 12.40
C VAL A 837 28.78 -1.11 12.30
N GLY A 838 29.25 -1.29 11.06
CA GLY A 838 30.54 -1.88 10.71
C GLY A 838 30.58 -3.41 10.84
N THR A 839 29.45 -4.06 11.14
CA THR A 839 29.37 -5.51 11.33
C THR A 839 28.04 -6.11 10.84
N ASP A 840 27.96 -7.43 10.79
CA ASP A 840 26.82 -8.20 10.29
C ASP A 840 25.69 -8.36 11.33
N PRO A 841 24.53 -8.98 10.96
CA PRO A 841 23.44 -9.25 11.90
C PRO A 841 23.82 -10.08 13.13
N SER A 842 24.95 -10.82 13.10
CA SER A 842 25.45 -11.60 14.23
C SER A 842 26.53 -10.92 15.08
N ALA A 843 27.01 -9.73 14.70
CA ALA A 843 28.12 -9.01 15.34
C ALA A 843 29.47 -9.78 15.34
N VAL A 844 29.76 -10.53 14.28
CA VAL A 844 30.96 -11.41 14.20
C VAL A 844 31.82 -11.13 12.98
N LEU A 845 31.24 -10.68 11.87
CA LEU A 845 31.99 -10.37 10.66
C LEU A 845 32.40 -8.90 10.62
N ASP A 846 33.66 -8.69 10.26
CA ASP A 846 34.18 -7.40 9.80
C ASP A 846 33.47 -7.00 8.49
N LEU A 847 32.70 -5.91 8.59
CA LEU A 847 32.11 -5.16 7.49
C LEU A 847 32.31 -3.67 7.78
N GLY A 848 33.52 -3.29 8.22
CA GLY A 848 33.83 -1.92 8.66
C GLY A 848 33.43 -0.84 7.66
N ASN A 849 32.89 0.27 8.15
CA ASN A 849 32.78 1.49 7.33
C ASN A 849 34.16 2.18 7.26
N GLY A 850 34.38 3.00 6.23
CA GLY A 850 35.67 3.62 5.95
C GLY A 850 36.13 4.65 6.99
N GLY A 851 35.18 5.34 7.62
CA GLY A 851 35.41 6.28 8.72
C GLY A 851 34.75 5.81 10.02
N PHE A 852 34.01 6.69 10.69
CA PHE A 852 33.33 6.49 11.96
C PHE A 852 32.19 5.45 11.87
N GLY A 853 31.85 4.84 13.00
CA GLY A 853 30.56 4.14 13.14
C GLY A 853 29.39 5.12 13.13
N LEU A 854 29.45 6.15 13.97
CA LEU A 854 28.57 7.31 13.95
C LEU A 854 29.41 8.58 14.18
N ARG A 855 29.36 9.53 13.25
CA ARG A 855 29.90 10.88 13.40
C ARG A 855 28.76 11.88 13.62
N LEU A 856 28.84 12.67 14.69
CA LEU A 856 27.90 13.75 15.01
C LEU A 856 28.67 15.07 15.05
N VAL A 857 28.43 15.95 14.07
CA VAL A 857 29.09 17.26 13.95
C VAL A 857 28.01 18.35 14.03
N GLU A 858 27.95 19.02 15.19
CA GLU A 858 26.80 19.83 15.63
C GLU A 858 25.47 19.05 15.81
N GLY A 859 24.84 19.18 16.98
CA GLY A 859 23.54 18.61 17.31
C GLY A 859 23.39 18.36 18.82
N GLU A 860 22.17 18.42 19.35
CA GLU A 860 21.89 18.29 20.79
C GLU A 860 20.60 17.51 21.08
N GLU A 861 20.36 17.12 22.34
CA GLU A 861 19.18 16.34 22.79
C GLU A 861 19.04 14.93 22.12
N ASN A 862 20.10 14.37 21.53
CA ASN A 862 20.02 13.11 20.77
C ASN A 862 20.22 11.85 21.64
N LEU A 863 19.54 10.75 21.30
CA LEU A 863 19.61 9.48 22.03
C LEU A 863 20.27 8.39 21.18
N ILE A 864 21.50 8.01 21.55
CA ILE A 864 22.30 6.97 20.91
C ILE A 864 22.25 5.72 21.81
N GLY A 865 21.42 4.75 21.44
CA GLY A 865 21.14 3.55 22.21
C GLY A 865 19.97 3.73 23.18
N GLY A 866 19.99 3.05 24.33
CA GLY A 866 18.97 3.26 25.36
C GLY A 866 18.75 2.10 26.33
N SER A 867 17.83 2.33 27.28
CA SER A 867 17.59 1.41 28.41
C SER A 867 16.64 0.25 28.12
N ALA A 868 15.95 0.25 26.97
CA ALA A 868 15.10 -0.87 26.55
C ALA A 868 15.93 -2.05 26.01
N SER A 869 15.40 -3.26 26.13
CA SER A 869 16.07 -4.47 25.64
C SER A 869 16.21 -4.44 24.12
N GLY A 870 17.45 -4.44 23.61
CA GLY A 870 17.74 -4.30 22.18
C GLY A 870 17.77 -2.87 21.66
N ALA A 871 17.75 -1.85 22.52
CA ALA A 871 17.92 -0.45 22.10
C ALA A 871 19.38 -0.06 21.85
N GLY A 872 20.35 -0.67 22.55
CA GLY A 872 21.76 -0.45 22.30
C GLY A 872 22.17 -0.86 20.88
N ASN A 873 22.93 -0.01 20.20
CA ASN A 873 23.56 -0.31 18.91
C ASN A 873 24.86 -1.10 19.12
N THR A 874 25.35 -1.75 18.07
CA THR A 874 26.72 -2.30 18.01
C THR A 874 27.54 -1.47 17.03
N PHE A 875 28.65 -0.90 17.48
CA PHE A 875 29.64 -0.20 16.64
C PHE A 875 30.96 -0.98 16.68
N ALA A 876 31.30 -1.66 15.59
CA ALA A 876 32.48 -2.50 15.51
C ALA A 876 33.15 -2.47 14.12
N PHE A 877 34.48 -2.67 14.09
CA PHE A 877 35.30 -2.73 12.86
C PHE A 877 35.34 -1.45 12.00
N ASN A 878 34.82 -0.32 12.47
CA ASN A 878 34.84 0.94 11.72
C ASN A 878 36.27 1.52 11.64
N GLY A 879 36.53 2.31 10.59
CA GLY A 879 37.87 2.81 10.22
C GLY A 879 38.39 3.98 11.05
N GLU A 880 37.54 4.63 11.84
CA GLU A 880 37.85 5.63 12.88
C GLU A 880 37.11 5.24 14.18
N ASP A 881 36.55 6.17 14.97
CA ASP A 881 35.87 5.86 16.23
C ASP A 881 34.51 5.15 16.06
N GLY A 882 34.06 4.45 17.10
CA GLY A 882 32.72 3.85 17.17
C GLY A 882 31.61 4.90 17.17
N VAL A 883 31.68 5.89 18.05
CA VAL A 883 30.86 7.11 18.08
C VAL A 883 31.78 8.30 18.33
N GLY A 884 31.87 9.22 17.37
CA GLY A 884 32.57 10.49 17.53
C GLY A 884 31.58 11.66 17.56
N ILE A 885 31.71 12.58 18.53
CA ILE A 885 30.87 13.78 18.64
C ILE A 885 31.77 15.02 18.70
N ALA A 886 31.64 15.97 17.77
CA ALA A 886 32.50 17.15 17.70
C ALA A 886 31.75 18.48 17.57
N THR A 887 32.35 19.53 18.15
CA THR A 887 31.84 20.89 18.13
C THR A 887 32.27 21.68 16.88
N ALA A 888 31.33 22.47 16.34
CA ALA A 888 31.62 23.66 15.54
C ALA A 888 30.92 24.92 16.11
N GLY A 889 30.34 24.81 17.30
CA GLY A 889 29.64 25.86 18.03
C GLY A 889 29.18 25.35 19.41
N PRO A 890 28.36 26.12 20.15
CA PRO A 890 27.81 25.74 21.46
C PRO A 890 26.62 24.77 21.33
N PHE A 891 26.75 23.76 20.45
CA PHE A 891 25.67 22.92 19.95
C PHE A 891 26.16 21.48 19.78
N ALA A 892 26.60 20.83 20.86
CA ALA A 892 27.05 19.43 20.86
C ALA A 892 26.72 18.71 22.20
N ASP A 893 25.77 19.25 22.95
CA ASP A 893 25.45 18.85 24.34
C ASP A 893 24.19 17.96 24.41
N GLU A 894 23.92 17.41 25.59
CA GLU A 894 22.72 16.61 25.90
C GLU A 894 22.59 15.33 25.01
N ASN A 895 23.69 14.89 24.39
CA ASN A 895 23.75 13.71 23.52
C ASN A 895 23.97 12.44 24.35
N ARG A 896 22.87 11.76 24.67
CA ARG A 896 22.85 10.59 25.55
C ARG A 896 23.31 9.31 24.84
N ILE A 897 24.49 8.81 25.21
CA ILE A 897 25.01 7.52 24.77
C ILE A 897 24.71 6.47 25.86
N SER A 898 23.97 5.40 25.55
CA SER A 898 23.56 4.42 26.58
C SER A 898 23.42 3.00 26.05
N ARG A 899 24.07 2.05 26.75
CA ARG A 899 24.05 0.59 26.49
C ARG A 899 24.43 0.11 25.09
N ASN A 900 25.13 0.93 24.31
CA ASN A 900 25.73 0.48 23.06
C ASN A 900 26.88 -0.51 23.34
N SER A 901 27.17 -1.35 22.36
CA SER A 901 28.33 -2.24 22.33
C SER A 901 29.40 -1.62 21.42
N PHE A 902 30.63 -1.54 21.92
CA PHE A 902 31.78 -1.01 21.19
C PHE A 902 32.93 -2.01 21.24
N PHE A 903 33.44 -2.46 20.09
CA PHE A 903 34.63 -3.32 20.02
C PHE A 903 35.29 -3.32 18.63
N SER A 904 36.62 -3.48 18.59
CA SER A 904 37.44 -3.66 17.38
C SER A 904 37.29 -2.56 16.30
N ASN A 905 36.91 -1.33 16.66
CA ASN A 905 37.06 -0.17 15.78
C ASN A 905 38.56 0.20 15.65
N ALA A 906 38.92 1.12 14.76
CA ALA A 906 40.32 1.50 14.56
C ALA A 906 40.90 2.36 15.70
N ASP A 907 40.06 3.23 16.25
CA ASP A 907 40.35 4.13 17.37
C ASP A 907 39.32 3.90 18.51
N LEU A 908 38.80 4.94 19.18
CA LEU A 908 38.01 4.80 20.42
C LEU A 908 36.61 4.20 20.20
N GLY A 909 36.01 3.75 21.31
CA GLY A 909 34.57 3.46 21.35
C GLY A 909 33.72 4.73 21.33
N ILE A 910 34.13 5.75 22.10
CA ILE A 910 33.51 7.08 22.17
C ILE A 910 34.65 8.11 22.23
N ASP A 911 34.62 9.12 21.35
CA ASP A 911 35.52 10.29 21.38
C ASP A 911 34.69 11.59 21.37
N LEU A 912 35.09 12.56 22.19
CA LEU A 912 34.52 13.91 22.22
C LEU A 912 35.54 14.92 21.64
N ASP A 913 35.11 15.69 20.63
CA ASP A 913 35.91 16.66 19.86
C ASP A 913 37.05 16.07 18.97
N PHE A 914 37.07 14.75 18.73
CA PHE A 914 38.05 14.01 17.91
C PHE A 914 39.50 14.20 18.40
N ASN A 915 39.69 14.10 19.72
CA ASN A 915 40.94 14.52 20.39
C ASN A 915 41.73 13.38 21.07
N GLY A 916 41.18 12.16 21.09
CA GLY A 916 41.60 11.08 21.98
C GLY A 916 41.05 11.29 23.40
N PRO A 917 41.39 10.40 24.36
CA PRO A 917 40.71 10.38 25.65
C PRO A 917 40.80 11.70 26.43
N SER A 918 39.65 12.34 26.61
CA SER A 918 39.45 13.61 27.27
C SER A 918 39.83 13.52 28.76
N PRO A 919 40.75 14.36 29.27
CA PRO A 919 41.25 14.18 30.64
C PRO A 919 40.28 14.72 31.70
N ASN A 920 39.83 13.88 32.62
CA ASN A 920 39.00 14.34 33.75
C ASN A 920 39.63 15.52 34.52
N ASP A 921 38.84 16.56 34.81
CA ASP A 921 39.26 17.74 35.57
C ASP A 921 38.24 18.18 36.66
N PRO A 922 38.63 19.03 37.64
CA PRO A 922 37.84 19.22 38.86
C PRO A 922 36.57 20.06 38.69
N ASP A 923 35.46 19.58 39.28
CA ASP A 923 34.11 20.21 39.27
C ASP A 923 33.39 20.28 37.89
N ASP A 924 33.92 19.69 36.80
CA ASP A 924 33.36 19.70 35.41
C ASP A 924 33.04 21.13 34.86
N PRO A 925 34.05 21.97 34.59
CA PRO A 925 33.91 23.34 34.11
C PRO A 925 33.93 23.49 32.57
N ASP A 926 34.00 22.39 31.82
CA ASP A 926 34.29 22.40 30.38
C ASP A 926 33.07 22.75 29.49
N SER A 927 33.31 22.84 28.18
CA SER A 927 32.33 23.40 27.23
C SER A 927 32.51 22.98 25.77
N PHE A 928 33.10 21.80 25.54
CA PHE A 928 33.06 21.10 24.26
C PHE A 928 31.93 20.07 24.24
N ALA A 929 31.93 19.09 23.32
CA ALA A 929 30.85 18.11 23.17
C ALA A 929 30.49 17.41 24.49
N ASN A 930 29.19 17.25 24.76
CA ASN A 930 28.65 16.77 26.04
C ASN A 930 29.24 17.49 27.27
N GLN A 931 29.51 18.78 27.15
CA GLN A 931 30.14 19.64 28.17
C GLN A 931 31.52 19.16 28.68
N GLY A 932 32.14 18.18 28.00
CA GLY A 932 33.38 17.53 28.45
C GLY A 932 33.21 16.45 29.53
N GLN A 933 31.98 16.10 29.87
CA GLN A 933 31.56 15.21 30.98
C GLN A 933 32.61 14.17 31.41
N ASN A 934 33.15 14.33 32.63
CA ASN A 934 34.12 13.43 33.25
C ASN A 934 33.65 11.96 33.30
N PHE A 935 34.55 11.01 33.03
CA PHE A 935 34.24 9.57 33.10
C PHE A 935 34.52 8.94 34.49
N PRO A 936 33.91 7.78 34.84
CA PRO A 936 34.08 7.17 36.18
C PRO A 936 35.42 6.45 36.33
N VAL A 937 36.20 6.83 37.34
CA VAL A 937 37.48 6.19 37.68
C VAL A 937 37.21 4.87 38.41
N VAL A 938 37.19 3.77 37.66
CA VAL A 938 37.07 2.41 38.21
C VAL A 938 38.37 2.06 38.94
N THR A 939 38.29 1.79 40.25
CA THR A 939 39.47 1.47 41.09
C THR A 939 39.64 -0.01 41.37
N ALA A 940 38.56 -0.79 41.29
CA ALA A 940 38.60 -2.25 41.29
C ALA A 940 37.34 -2.84 40.64
N ALA A 941 37.52 -3.96 39.93
CA ALA A 941 36.46 -4.88 39.54
C ALA A 941 36.78 -6.26 40.12
N VAL A 942 35.83 -6.86 40.84
CA VAL A 942 36.08 -8.07 41.64
C VAL A 942 35.01 -9.13 41.36
N GLY A 943 35.43 -10.39 41.22
CA GLY A 943 34.56 -11.58 41.23
C GLY A 943 34.85 -12.51 42.42
N PRO A 944 34.02 -13.54 42.71
CA PRO A 944 32.92 -14.07 41.90
C PRO A 944 31.53 -13.53 42.25
N ILE A 945 31.39 -12.73 43.33
CA ILE A 945 30.22 -11.85 43.52
C ILE A 945 30.61 -10.55 42.81
N PRO A 946 30.06 -10.27 41.61
CA PRO A 946 30.64 -9.28 40.72
C PRO A 946 30.36 -7.87 41.24
N SER A 947 31.39 -7.14 41.62
CA SER A 947 31.30 -5.77 42.15
C SER A 947 32.33 -4.84 41.53
N VAL A 948 31.90 -3.62 41.19
CA VAL A 948 32.74 -2.57 40.62
C VAL A 948 32.76 -1.37 41.57
N THR A 949 33.94 -0.91 41.97
CA THR A 949 34.13 0.18 42.92
C THR A 949 35.02 1.28 42.36
N GLY A 950 34.70 2.54 42.61
CA GLY A 950 35.43 3.67 42.05
C GLY A 950 34.96 5.03 42.56
N THR A 951 35.38 6.07 41.84
CA THR A 951 35.00 7.46 42.10
C THR A 951 34.60 8.18 40.82
N LEU A 952 33.69 9.14 40.94
CA LEU A 952 33.44 10.19 39.95
C LEU A 952 33.79 11.53 40.61
N ASP A 953 34.35 12.44 39.83
CA ASP A 953 34.48 13.88 40.10
C ASP A 953 33.79 14.55 38.91
N SER A 954 32.83 15.44 39.13
CA SER A 954 31.99 16.07 38.08
C SER A 954 31.15 17.20 38.71
N LEU A 955 30.11 17.72 38.04
CA LEU A 955 29.32 18.87 38.52
C LEU A 955 28.82 18.65 39.97
N PRO A 956 29.09 19.57 40.93
CA PRO A 956 28.73 19.38 42.33
C PRO A 956 27.22 19.27 42.59
N SER A 957 26.86 18.39 43.53
CA SER A 957 25.49 18.14 44.02
C SER A 957 24.49 17.69 42.94
N THR A 958 25.01 17.01 41.90
CA THR A 958 24.27 16.54 40.73
C THR A 958 24.15 15.01 40.75
N GLU A 959 23.07 14.48 40.16
CA GLU A 959 22.81 13.04 40.06
C GLU A 959 23.29 12.49 38.72
N PHE A 960 24.13 11.46 38.73
CA PHE A 960 24.70 10.85 37.52
C PHE A 960 24.30 9.38 37.41
N THR A 961 24.02 8.93 36.20
CA THR A 961 23.87 7.51 35.87
C THR A 961 25.22 6.98 35.41
N LEU A 962 25.79 6.04 36.15
CA LEU A 962 26.98 5.29 35.72
C LEU A 962 26.52 4.02 34.99
N GLU A 963 27.04 3.76 33.79
CA GLU A 963 26.84 2.49 33.07
C GLU A 963 28.17 1.72 32.99
N PHE A 964 28.15 0.42 33.25
CA PHE A 964 29.35 -0.43 33.34
C PHE A 964 29.36 -1.48 32.22
N PHE A 965 30.56 -1.74 31.70
CA PHE A 965 30.78 -2.65 30.57
C PHE A 965 31.97 -3.59 30.87
N ALA A 966 31.98 -4.76 30.24
CA ALA A 966 33.11 -5.68 30.21
C ALA A 966 33.53 -5.97 28.77
N SER A 967 34.84 -6.14 28.56
CA SER A 967 35.43 -6.39 27.24
C SER A 967 36.55 -7.43 27.33
N GLY A 968 36.71 -8.24 26.28
CA GLY A 968 37.79 -9.22 26.16
C GLY A 968 39.18 -8.62 25.95
N ALA A 969 39.26 -7.35 25.56
CA ALA A 969 40.48 -6.57 25.37
C ALA A 969 40.31 -5.13 25.89
N CYS A 970 41.42 -4.40 25.94
CA CYS A 970 41.43 -2.94 26.06
C CYS A 970 41.74 -2.37 24.68
N ASP A 971 41.23 -1.17 24.38
CA ASP A 971 41.76 -0.40 23.26
C ASP A 971 43.25 0.00 23.48
N ALA A 972 43.96 0.31 22.40
CA ALA A 972 45.33 0.79 22.37
C ALA A 972 45.56 2.10 23.16
N SER A 973 44.53 2.95 23.32
CA SER A 973 44.56 4.15 24.16
C SER A 973 44.55 3.85 25.67
N GLY A 974 44.15 2.64 26.07
CA GLY A 974 43.87 2.27 27.46
C GLY A 974 42.46 2.59 27.97
N HIS A 975 41.58 3.15 27.12
CA HIS A 975 40.23 3.62 27.44
C HIS A 975 39.20 2.91 26.55
N GLY A 976 38.17 2.31 27.14
CA GLY A 976 37.37 1.31 26.41
C GLY A 976 38.14 0.01 26.16
N GLU A 977 37.56 -1.04 25.59
CA GLU A 977 36.31 -1.05 24.83
C GLU A 977 35.07 -1.25 25.73
N ALA A 978 33.89 -1.46 25.14
CA ALA A 978 32.64 -1.72 25.86
C ALA A 978 31.80 -2.79 25.15
N GLU A 979 32.35 -4.00 25.02
CA GLU A 979 31.77 -5.14 24.28
C GLU A 979 30.45 -5.63 24.91
N ARG A 980 30.35 -5.64 26.24
CA ARG A 980 29.24 -6.28 26.97
C ARG A 980 28.76 -5.46 28.16
N TYR A 981 27.55 -4.92 28.08
CA TYR A 981 26.88 -4.23 29.19
C TYR A 981 26.71 -5.12 30.44
N LEU A 982 26.98 -4.55 31.62
CA LEU A 982 26.96 -5.24 32.92
C LEU A 982 25.83 -4.79 33.85
N GLY A 983 25.41 -3.54 33.74
CA GLY A 983 24.46 -2.88 34.63
C GLY A 983 24.75 -1.39 34.81
N SER A 984 23.93 -0.72 35.61
CA SER A 984 24.01 0.72 35.87
C SER A 984 23.81 1.04 37.35
N LEU A 985 24.43 2.11 37.84
CA LEU A 985 24.25 2.65 39.20
C LEU A 985 24.05 4.16 39.14
N THR A 986 23.01 4.67 39.81
CA THR A 986 22.84 6.11 40.03
C THR A 986 23.65 6.56 41.25
N VAL A 987 24.38 7.67 41.12
CA VAL A 987 25.18 8.29 42.19
C VAL A 987 24.87 9.79 42.29
N THR A 988 25.20 10.41 43.42
CA THR A 988 25.10 11.86 43.57
C THR A 988 26.43 12.41 44.07
N THR A 989 26.96 13.44 43.42
CA THR A 989 28.17 14.16 43.84
C THR A 989 27.90 15.01 45.08
N ASP A 990 28.94 15.32 45.85
CA ASP A 990 28.81 16.12 47.07
C ASP A 990 28.89 17.65 46.80
N GLY A 991 29.22 18.47 47.80
CA GLY A 991 29.39 19.92 47.62
C GLY A 991 30.67 20.36 46.89
N ALA A 992 31.53 19.42 46.47
CA ALA A 992 32.81 19.65 45.79
C ALA A 992 33.10 18.55 44.74
N GLY A 993 32.09 18.15 43.96
CA GLY A 993 32.22 17.26 42.80
C GLY A 993 32.41 15.76 43.10
N ASP A 994 32.98 15.41 44.26
CA ASP A 994 33.28 14.03 44.66
C ASP A 994 32.03 13.12 44.80
N ALA A 995 32.06 11.94 44.19
CA ALA A 995 31.19 10.79 44.49
C ALA A 995 32.00 9.48 44.56
N ALA A 996 31.85 8.69 45.62
CA ALA A 996 32.42 7.34 45.73
C ALA A 996 31.34 6.27 45.56
N PHE A 997 31.61 5.23 44.74
CA PHE A 997 30.62 4.25 44.33
C PHE A 997 31.02 2.78 44.54
N SER A 998 30.01 1.92 44.67
CA SER A 998 30.12 0.47 44.76
C SER A 998 28.89 -0.16 44.12
N ALA A 999 29.04 -0.66 42.90
CA ALA A 999 27.97 -1.25 42.10
C ALA A 999 28.01 -2.78 42.19
N GLY A 1000 26.86 -3.38 42.47
CA GLY A 1000 26.64 -4.82 42.29
C GLY A 1000 26.21 -5.12 40.86
N ILE A 1001 26.91 -6.01 40.18
CA ILE A 1001 26.70 -6.34 38.77
C ILE A 1001 25.80 -7.58 38.62
N SER A 1002 25.06 -7.65 37.50
CA SER A 1002 24.11 -8.76 37.24
C SER A 1002 24.68 -9.90 36.39
N GLY A 1003 25.76 -9.65 35.64
CA GLY A 1003 26.43 -10.64 34.78
C GLY A 1003 27.70 -11.23 35.40
N SER A 1004 28.20 -12.33 34.82
CA SER A 1004 29.52 -12.85 35.19
C SER A 1004 30.65 -11.90 34.76
N LEU A 1005 31.69 -11.86 35.58
CA LEU A 1005 33.01 -11.31 35.27
C LEU A 1005 34.04 -12.44 35.40
N ALA A 1006 34.86 -12.65 34.38
CA ALA A 1006 35.93 -13.65 34.36
C ALA A 1006 37.29 -13.03 34.72
N GLU A 1007 38.19 -13.83 35.28
CA GLU A 1007 39.56 -13.40 35.62
C GLU A 1007 40.29 -12.90 34.36
N GLY A 1008 40.70 -11.62 34.37
CA GLY A 1008 41.37 -10.99 33.24
C GLY A 1008 40.46 -10.37 32.17
N GLU A 1009 39.13 -10.44 32.28
CA GLU A 1009 38.27 -9.47 31.58
C GLU A 1009 38.56 -8.06 32.07
N LEU A 1010 38.30 -7.04 31.25
CA LEU A 1010 38.49 -5.65 31.60
C LEU A 1010 37.13 -4.96 31.79
N VAL A 1011 37.03 -4.12 32.80
CA VAL A 1011 35.83 -3.31 33.09
C VAL A 1011 36.12 -1.84 32.81
N THR A 1012 35.17 -1.21 32.13
CA THR A 1012 35.12 0.20 31.74
C THR A 1012 33.75 0.78 32.11
N ALA A 1013 33.62 2.11 32.14
CA ALA A 1013 32.36 2.76 32.50
C ALA A 1013 32.17 4.11 31.79
N THR A 1014 30.92 4.55 31.66
CA THR A 1014 30.55 5.93 31.33
C THR A 1014 29.78 6.58 32.47
N ALA A 1015 29.77 7.92 32.52
CA ALA A 1015 28.84 8.72 33.31
C ALA A 1015 27.89 9.47 32.38
N THR A 1016 26.60 9.57 32.74
CA THR A 1016 25.64 10.47 32.12
C THR A 1016 24.97 11.36 33.17
N ASP A 1017 24.90 12.65 32.92
CA ASP A 1017 24.24 13.64 33.77
C ASP A 1017 22.67 13.61 33.65
N PRO A 1018 21.94 14.53 34.31
CA PRO A 1018 20.48 14.64 34.18
C PRO A 1018 19.97 15.23 32.86
N ALA A 1019 20.81 15.93 32.08
CA ALA A 1019 20.43 16.56 30.82
C ALA A 1019 20.56 15.57 29.64
N GLY A 1020 21.61 14.75 29.65
CA GLY A 1020 21.95 13.77 28.61
C GLY A 1020 23.45 13.69 28.33
N ASN A 1021 24.24 14.66 28.80
CA ASN A 1021 25.69 14.73 28.60
C ASN A 1021 26.33 13.42 29.07
N THR A 1022 26.96 12.69 28.15
CA THR A 1022 27.59 11.39 28.44
C THR A 1022 29.08 11.42 28.16
N SER A 1023 29.86 10.91 29.10
CA SER A 1023 31.31 10.78 29.00
C SER A 1023 31.76 9.80 27.92
N GLU A 1024 33.02 9.91 27.55
CA GLU A 1024 33.79 8.82 26.93
C GLU A 1024 33.89 7.58 27.84
N LEU A 1025 34.50 6.51 27.32
CA LEU A 1025 34.76 5.28 28.08
C LEU A 1025 35.96 5.46 29.01
N SER A 1026 35.81 5.11 30.29
CA SER A 1026 36.90 5.20 31.25
C SER A 1026 38.00 4.15 31.04
N ALA A 1027 39.16 4.41 31.66
CA ALA A 1027 40.35 3.58 31.59
C ALA A 1027 40.12 2.13 32.09
N CYS A 1028 40.67 1.16 31.38
CA CYS A 1028 40.51 -0.28 31.66
C CYS A 1028 40.98 -0.70 33.06
N THR A 1029 40.07 -1.26 33.86
CA THR A 1029 40.42 -1.97 35.10
C THR A 1029 40.18 -3.47 34.97
N ALA A 1030 41.24 -4.27 35.12
CA ALA A 1030 41.17 -5.71 35.04
C ALA A 1030 40.42 -6.34 36.22
N VAL A 1031 39.56 -7.32 35.92
CA VAL A 1031 38.83 -8.13 36.89
C VAL A 1031 39.79 -9.03 37.65
N ASN A 1032 39.80 -8.88 38.98
CA ASN A 1032 40.52 -9.74 39.90
C ASN A 1032 39.54 -10.67 40.63
N ILE A 1033 39.81 -11.98 40.66
CA ILE A 1033 39.02 -12.95 41.43
C ILE A 1033 39.87 -13.41 42.60
N ASP A 1034 39.49 -13.05 43.83
CA ASP A 1034 40.23 -13.47 45.02
C ASP A 1034 39.97 -14.98 45.31
N PRO A 1035 40.99 -15.85 45.18
CA PRO A 1035 40.82 -17.28 45.44
C PRO A 1035 40.66 -17.60 46.93
N GLU A 1036 40.98 -16.69 47.85
CA GLU A 1036 40.89 -16.95 49.29
C GLU A 1036 39.46 -16.89 49.84
N ILE A 1037 38.48 -16.36 49.10
CA ILE A 1037 37.05 -16.34 49.49
C ILE A 1037 36.44 -17.74 49.71
N PHE A 1038 37.04 -18.79 49.13
CA PHE A 1038 36.64 -20.19 49.38
C PHE A 1038 37.62 -20.97 50.29
N SER A 1039 38.58 -20.29 50.93
CA SER A 1039 39.64 -20.94 51.71
C SER A 1039 39.30 -21.21 53.18
N ASP A 1040 38.22 -20.64 53.72
CA ASP A 1040 37.91 -20.67 55.16
C ASP A 1040 37.19 -21.96 55.66
N GLY A 1041 37.23 -23.04 54.87
CA GLY A 1041 37.22 -24.41 55.41
C GLY A 1041 35.87 -25.08 55.61
N PHE A 1042 34.79 -24.59 54.99
CA PHE A 1042 33.43 -25.14 55.12
C PHE A 1042 33.28 -26.62 54.68
N GLU A 1043 34.22 -27.14 53.86
CA GLU A 1043 34.26 -28.54 53.40
C GLU A 1043 34.79 -29.54 54.44
N SER A 1044 35.26 -29.10 55.63
CA SER A 1044 35.75 -30.00 56.68
C SER A 1044 34.64 -30.64 57.53
N GLY A 1045 33.70 -31.33 56.87
CA GLY A 1045 32.55 -31.98 57.51
C GLY A 1045 32.94 -33.13 58.46
N ASP A 1046 33.00 -32.85 59.77
CA ASP A 1046 33.12 -33.87 60.80
C ASP A 1046 31.83 -34.72 60.89
N THR A 1047 31.85 -35.85 60.22
CA THR A 1047 30.75 -36.83 60.16
C THR A 1047 30.66 -37.74 61.39
N SER A 1048 31.45 -37.51 62.45
CA SER A 1048 31.51 -38.40 63.62
C SER A 1048 30.40 -38.19 64.66
N ALA A 1049 29.63 -37.10 64.59
CA ALA A 1049 28.63 -36.73 65.59
C ALA A 1049 27.22 -36.47 64.99
N TRP A 1050 26.36 -37.50 64.98
CA TRP A 1050 25.04 -37.51 65.61
C TRP A 1050 24.31 -38.84 65.34
N SER A 1051 24.56 -39.85 66.17
CA SER A 1051 23.73 -41.05 66.23
C SER A 1051 22.45 -40.74 67.02
N GLY A 1052 21.35 -40.39 66.32
CA GLY A 1052 20.09 -39.92 66.92
C GLY A 1052 18.86 -40.62 66.34
N GLU A 1053 18.55 -41.78 66.89
CA GLU A 1053 17.44 -42.65 66.50
C GLU A 1053 16.05 -41.99 66.73
N LEU A 1054 15.12 -42.27 65.78
CA LEU A 1054 13.64 -42.34 65.86
C LEU A 1054 12.80 -41.17 65.29
N PRO A 1055 11.57 -41.45 64.77
CA PRO A 1055 11.01 -42.73 64.27
C PRO A 1055 10.53 -42.71 62.80
#